data_AF-A0A915BMF0-F1
#
_entry.id   AF-A0A915BMF0-F1
#
_cell.length_a   1.000
_cell.length_b   1.000
_cell.length_c   1.000
_cell.angle_alpha   90.00
_cell.angle_beta   90.00
_cell.angle_gamma   90.00
#
_symmetry.space_group_name_H-M   'P 1'
#
loop_
_entity.id
_entity.type
_entity.pdbx_description
1 polymer ?
#
loop_
_entity_poly.entity_id
_entity_poly.type
_entity_poly.pdbx_seq_one_letter_code
_entity_poly.pdbx_strand_id
1 'polypeptide(L)'
;MKLRAVRDLQVKYSLTVRLSLFDDDELKVALLKKFVYDRWDANASCMWLKTRSLCKKLFISVEVAFDVLLECAVAHDDALSSLQFAQRALADIDQPSKHFLDSLMHSCCAALVMMAHMAEEKDVEPLIFIHDTMRRVISSVVFIAPPDYAELQLALNIAVFVGMFEDLITQCLTDESPPISSVNGELPSHGRKELSGAAVRNVARGTDAVWGMDSLTGVYNFKSDGQVYDRIGAVRSIARLASSVNSLEMDSDTANCEMQRRWREYFSFLSVNNQTLMELCARSFYARLPCADEDNRQCNNNFEQCVAALCERIIVSSPADLWLASTTLLHLPTNVLQETLERLRNWSLSRKSADAMVSFLRICQFTVLCRGLNDRNSLVILEQSYVRSIWTRHLATLGATLPYQITPIAVVYEFVNACVPVKVLVEFCADFMLDSTETTLMYALHMLFKCSKREDAKQHHEMLQLSERAFGLLEVAENIFIRLYDCLMSMDPYDYEAINLIIKQMNKHALLDSEQHTLIMRRASVALQFLVNVVRRETPTDNELRWFHERKTFIEHRMSNEQSALSILAEGNTDGSPVEILANDIYERHDMLDVRLPSRARGCLPFHPFLFEDSSDVRNILLPIIYAELSVYNVELWLELVRQMPRLAISKSDLLAKAILLLVNSRTESGMSLESGEVDKVRSLIFSAGNRVGVAKALMAGIRQIPLCETRLQILAIGVDVAQMWLGPLGAQLA
;
A
#
# COMPACT_ATOMS: atom_id res chain seq x y z
N MET A 1 -51.94 8.75 55.16
CA MET A 1 -51.85 8.11 53.83
C MET A 1 -52.46 6.70 53.83
N LYS A 2 -51.96 5.77 54.68
CA LYS A 2 -52.42 4.37 54.77
C LYS A 2 -53.95 4.18 54.96
N LEU A 3 -54.60 4.97 55.83
CA LEU A 3 -56.07 4.90 56.04
C LEU A 3 -56.90 5.25 54.79
N ARG A 4 -56.44 6.17 53.93
CA ARG A 4 -57.12 6.48 52.65
C ARG A 4 -56.95 5.33 51.66
N ALA A 5 -55.78 4.68 51.63
CA ALA A 5 -55.53 3.51 50.78
C ALA A 5 -56.40 2.31 51.17
N VAL A 6 -56.57 2.02 52.47
CA VAL A 6 -57.48 0.96 52.97
C VAL A 6 -58.91 1.18 52.49
N ARG A 7 -59.44 2.41 52.63
CA ARG A 7 -60.79 2.75 52.17
C ARG A 7 -60.94 2.56 50.65
N ASP A 8 -59.93 2.96 49.89
CA ASP A 8 -59.93 2.85 48.44
C ASP A 8 -59.80 1.39 47.94
N LEU A 9 -59.11 0.52 48.68
CA LEU A 9 -59.00 -0.92 48.40
C LEU A 9 -60.30 -1.66 48.69
N GLN A 10 -60.97 -1.32 49.79
CA GLN A 10 -62.26 -1.90 50.16
C GLN A 10 -63.40 -1.46 49.23
N VAL A 11 -63.43 -0.17 48.84
CA VAL A 11 -64.54 0.39 48.04
C VAL A 11 -64.38 0.15 46.53
N LYS A 12 -63.17 0.32 45.96
CA LYS A 12 -62.98 0.25 44.50
C LYS A 12 -62.56 -1.14 44.01
N TYR A 13 -61.91 -1.95 44.85
CA TYR A 13 -61.39 -3.26 44.46
C TYR A 13 -62.10 -4.42 45.16
N SER A 14 -62.99 -4.14 46.12
CA SER A 14 -63.71 -5.12 46.95
C SER A 14 -62.78 -6.04 47.74
N LEU A 15 -61.66 -5.51 48.23
CA LEU A 15 -60.64 -6.27 48.97
C LEU A 15 -60.73 -5.99 50.48
N THR A 16 -60.78 -7.05 51.29
CA THR A 16 -60.79 -6.93 52.77
C THR A 16 -59.37 -6.79 53.30
N VAL A 17 -58.95 -5.57 53.64
CA VAL A 17 -57.57 -5.26 54.06
C VAL A 17 -57.51 -4.71 55.49
N ARG A 18 -56.55 -5.20 56.31
CA ARG A 18 -56.22 -4.67 57.65
C ARG A 18 -55.03 -3.72 57.58
N LEU A 19 -54.90 -2.79 58.54
CA LEU A 19 -53.79 -1.84 58.58
C LEU A 19 -52.41 -2.51 58.68
N SER A 20 -52.33 -3.65 59.37
CA SER A 20 -51.11 -4.46 59.49
C SER A 20 -50.58 -5.01 58.16
N LEU A 21 -51.44 -5.08 57.11
CA LEU A 21 -51.02 -5.49 55.76
C LEU A 21 -50.04 -4.48 55.14
N PHE A 22 -50.02 -3.22 55.60
CA PHE A 22 -49.11 -2.22 55.05
C PHE A 22 -47.69 -2.31 55.61
N ASP A 23 -47.47 -3.16 56.62
CA ASP A 23 -46.19 -3.31 57.32
C ASP A 23 -45.48 -4.63 56.96
N ASP A 24 -46.16 -5.51 56.22
CA ASP A 24 -45.66 -6.81 55.75
C ASP A 24 -45.68 -6.85 54.21
N ASP A 25 -44.50 -6.92 53.59
CA ASP A 25 -44.38 -6.92 52.14
C ASP A 25 -44.81 -8.25 51.49
N GLU A 26 -44.69 -9.39 52.18
CA GLU A 26 -45.12 -10.69 51.68
C GLU A 26 -46.66 -10.75 51.57
N LEU A 27 -47.37 -10.23 52.57
CA LEU A 27 -48.84 -10.17 52.55
C LEU A 27 -49.38 -9.23 51.46
N LYS A 28 -48.66 -8.15 51.14
CA LYS A 28 -49.00 -7.26 50.02
C LYS A 28 -48.85 -7.96 48.68
N VAL A 29 -47.73 -8.66 48.48
CA VAL A 29 -47.44 -9.42 47.25
C VAL A 29 -48.41 -10.58 47.07
N ALA A 30 -48.73 -11.33 48.14
CA ALA A 30 -49.72 -12.42 48.09
C ALA A 30 -51.13 -11.92 47.72
N LEU A 31 -51.54 -10.76 48.24
CA LEU A 31 -52.82 -10.14 47.90
C LEU A 31 -52.83 -9.61 46.45
N LEU A 32 -51.71 -9.07 45.97
CA LEU A 32 -51.56 -8.66 44.57
C LEU A 32 -51.63 -9.87 43.64
N LYS A 33 -50.90 -10.95 43.95
CA LYS A 33 -50.88 -12.21 43.18
C LYS A 33 -52.26 -12.81 43.07
N LYS A 34 -53.00 -12.89 44.18
CA LYS A 34 -54.39 -13.36 44.19
C LYS A 34 -55.31 -12.47 43.34
N PHE A 35 -55.17 -11.15 43.44
CA PHE A 35 -55.98 -10.22 42.64
C PHE A 35 -55.73 -10.34 41.14
N VAL A 36 -54.46 -10.46 40.74
CA VAL A 36 -54.05 -10.61 39.34
C VAL A 36 -54.53 -11.95 38.80
N TYR A 37 -54.39 -13.03 39.58
CA TYR A 37 -54.82 -14.37 39.20
C TYR A 37 -56.34 -14.48 39.03
N ASP A 38 -57.12 -14.00 40.01
CA ASP A 38 -58.60 -14.10 39.99
C ASP A 38 -59.26 -13.22 38.92
N ARG A 39 -58.54 -12.21 38.37
CA ARG A 39 -59.08 -11.23 37.41
C ARG A 39 -58.23 -11.13 36.14
N TRP A 40 -57.62 -12.23 35.73
CA TRP A 40 -56.78 -12.29 34.54
C TRP A 40 -57.52 -11.79 33.29
N ASP A 41 -56.82 -11.02 32.47
CA ASP A 41 -57.33 -10.41 31.25
C ASP A 41 -56.22 -10.51 30.19
N ALA A 42 -56.48 -11.19 29.08
CA ALA A 42 -55.52 -11.42 28.00
C ALA A 42 -55.07 -10.11 27.31
N ASN A 43 -55.72 -8.97 27.60
CA ASN A 43 -55.22 -7.66 27.19
C ASN A 43 -54.17 -7.15 28.20
N ALA A 44 -52.90 -7.36 27.88
CA ALA A 44 -51.77 -6.96 28.73
C ALA A 44 -51.79 -5.47 29.12
N SER A 45 -52.21 -4.56 28.23
CA SER A 45 -52.29 -3.13 28.55
C SER A 45 -53.37 -2.81 29.58
N CYS A 46 -54.54 -3.45 29.45
CA CYS A 46 -55.64 -3.32 30.42
C CYS A 46 -55.21 -3.89 31.78
N MET A 47 -54.57 -5.06 31.77
CA MET A 47 -54.15 -5.74 32.99
C MET A 47 -53.04 -4.96 33.73
N TRP A 48 -52.06 -4.42 33.00
CA TRP A 48 -51.04 -3.54 33.58
C TRP A 48 -51.64 -2.31 34.26
N LEU A 49 -52.61 -1.64 33.63
CA LEU A 49 -53.25 -0.45 34.22
C LEU A 49 -54.00 -0.79 35.51
N LYS A 50 -54.70 -1.93 35.55
CA LYS A 50 -55.40 -2.43 36.74
C LYS A 50 -54.39 -2.72 37.86
N THR A 51 -53.31 -3.44 37.56
CA THR A 51 -52.25 -3.81 38.51
C THR A 51 -51.49 -2.58 39.01
N ARG A 52 -51.06 -1.67 38.13
CA ARG A 52 -50.34 -0.44 38.49
C ARG A 52 -51.17 0.46 39.41
N SER A 53 -52.48 0.59 39.16
CA SER A 53 -53.37 1.36 40.03
C SER A 53 -53.50 0.72 41.42
N LEU A 54 -53.46 -0.61 41.51
CA LEU A 54 -53.48 -1.33 42.78
C LEU A 54 -52.14 -1.23 43.52
N CYS A 55 -51.00 -1.38 42.83
CA CYS A 55 -49.66 -1.26 43.40
C CYS A 55 -49.40 0.14 43.99
N LYS A 56 -49.87 1.21 43.32
CA LYS A 56 -49.82 2.58 43.87
C LYS A 56 -50.55 2.72 45.20
N LYS A 57 -51.59 1.92 45.44
CA LYS A 57 -52.35 1.93 46.70
C LYS A 57 -51.74 1.03 47.76
N LEU A 58 -51.08 -0.05 47.36
CA LEU A 58 -50.38 -0.99 48.24
C LEU A 58 -48.94 -0.56 48.58
N PHE A 59 -48.43 0.49 47.93
CA PHE A 59 -47.05 0.96 48.03
C PHE A 59 -46.02 -0.11 47.61
N ILE A 60 -46.36 -0.93 46.61
CA ILE A 60 -45.48 -1.95 46.03
C ILE A 60 -44.65 -1.29 44.91
N SER A 61 -43.38 -1.68 44.78
CA SER A 61 -42.51 -1.21 43.70
C SER A 61 -43.01 -1.66 42.33
N VAL A 62 -42.57 -0.96 41.29
CA VAL A 62 -42.94 -1.28 39.90
C VAL A 62 -42.36 -2.64 39.47
N GLU A 63 -41.15 -2.95 39.92
CA GLU A 63 -40.45 -4.23 39.65
C GLU A 63 -41.22 -5.44 40.21
N VAL A 64 -41.60 -5.41 41.49
CA VAL A 64 -42.39 -6.50 42.12
C VAL A 64 -43.78 -6.63 41.49
N ALA A 65 -44.34 -5.52 40.98
CA ALA A 65 -45.60 -5.58 40.24
C ALA A 65 -45.48 -6.32 38.90
N PHE A 66 -44.34 -6.16 38.21
CA PHE A 66 -44.05 -6.89 36.98
C PHE A 66 -43.69 -8.35 37.26
N ASP A 67 -42.93 -8.66 38.32
CA ASP A 67 -42.66 -10.05 38.73
C ASP A 67 -43.96 -10.84 38.92
N VAL A 68 -44.93 -10.28 39.67
CA VAL A 68 -46.24 -10.93 39.88
C VAL A 68 -47.02 -11.09 38.57
N LEU A 69 -46.92 -10.13 37.65
CA LEU A 69 -47.59 -10.23 36.35
C LEU A 69 -46.96 -11.31 35.47
N LEU A 70 -45.64 -11.44 35.47
CA LEU A 70 -44.90 -12.47 34.73
C LEU A 70 -45.24 -13.87 35.28
N GLU A 71 -45.15 -14.06 36.60
CA GLU A 71 -45.52 -15.33 37.24
C GLU A 71 -46.98 -15.72 36.96
N CYS A 72 -47.92 -14.77 37.03
CA CYS A 72 -49.31 -15.03 36.72
C CYS A 72 -49.55 -15.31 35.22
N ALA A 73 -48.81 -14.66 34.31
CA ALA A 73 -48.91 -14.92 32.88
C ALA A 73 -48.46 -16.35 32.54
N VAL A 74 -47.33 -16.77 33.10
CA VAL A 74 -46.81 -18.14 32.95
C VAL A 74 -47.80 -19.16 33.52
N ALA A 75 -48.42 -18.89 34.67
CA ALA A 75 -49.40 -19.79 35.27
C ALA A 75 -50.74 -19.91 34.50
N HIS A 76 -51.04 -18.99 33.57
CA HIS A 76 -52.22 -19.02 32.70
C HIS A 76 -51.89 -19.51 31.27
N ASP A 77 -50.65 -19.96 31.02
CA ASP A 77 -50.14 -20.34 29.70
C ASP A 77 -50.27 -19.21 28.64
N ASP A 78 -50.29 -17.94 29.07
CA ASP A 78 -50.42 -16.78 28.18
C ASP A 78 -49.04 -16.20 27.82
N ALA A 79 -48.38 -16.88 26.86
CA ALA A 79 -47.05 -16.52 26.39
C ALA A 79 -46.95 -15.10 25.81
N LEU A 80 -47.99 -14.64 25.10
CA LEU A 80 -47.98 -13.33 24.46
C LEU A 80 -48.06 -12.22 25.50
N SER A 81 -49.00 -12.32 26.47
CA SER A 81 -49.10 -11.34 27.54
C SER A 81 -47.84 -11.34 28.40
N SER A 82 -47.27 -12.51 28.70
CA SER A 82 -46.01 -12.66 29.45
C SER A 82 -44.87 -11.85 28.81
N LEU A 83 -44.65 -12.01 27.50
CA LEU A 83 -43.63 -11.27 26.77
C LEU A 83 -43.94 -9.77 26.64
N GLN A 84 -45.22 -9.38 26.52
CA GLN A 84 -45.61 -7.97 26.50
C GLN A 84 -45.37 -7.28 27.85
N PHE A 85 -45.60 -7.97 28.97
CA PHE A 85 -45.25 -7.47 30.30
C PHE A 85 -43.73 -7.37 30.46
N ALA A 86 -42.98 -8.37 30.02
CA ALA A 86 -41.51 -8.35 30.02
C ALA A 86 -40.96 -7.16 29.23
N GLN A 87 -41.46 -6.94 28.01
CA GLN A 87 -41.06 -5.82 27.16
C GLN A 87 -41.33 -4.48 27.85
N ARG A 88 -42.50 -4.34 28.49
CA ARG A 88 -42.88 -3.11 29.17
C ARG A 88 -42.07 -2.87 30.43
N ALA A 89 -41.77 -3.93 31.19
CA ALA A 89 -40.98 -3.83 32.40
C ALA A 89 -39.56 -3.34 32.11
N LEU A 90 -38.94 -3.85 31.04
CA LEU A 90 -37.62 -3.42 30.58
C LEU A 90 -37.57 -1.97 30.08
N ALA A 91 -38.73 -1.35 29.78
CA ALA A 91 -38.83 0.07 29.45
C ALA A 91 -39.08 0.97 30.68
N ASP A 92 -39.69 0.44 31.74
CA ASP A 92 -40.08 1.19 32.94
C ASP A 92 -39.05 1.06 34.09
N ILE A 93 -38.05 0.17 33.99
CA ILE A 93 -37.05 -0.14 35.03
C ILE A 93 -35.64 0.13 34.51
N ASP A 94 -34.93 1.11 35.11
CA ASP A 94 -33.58 1.52 34.68
C ASP A 94 -32.47 0.54 35.10
N GLN A 95 -32.64 -0.19 36.21
CA GLN A 95 -31.68 -1.18 36.74
C GLN A 95 -32.43 -2.39 37.35
N PRO A 96 -32.72 -3.44 36.58
CA PRO A 96 -33.42 -4.61 37.09
C PRO A 96 -32.54 -5.43 38.05
N SER A 97 -33.14 -5.96 39.11
CA SER A 97 -32.47 -6.89 40.01
C SER A 97 -32.19 -8.24 39.33
N LYS A 98 -31.26 -9.01 39.88
CA LYS A 98 -30.97 -10.37 39.40
C LYS A 98 -32.21 -11.28 39.43
N HIS A 99 -33.00 -11.18 40.49
CA HIS A 99 -34.27 -11.93 40.64
C HIS A 99 -35.27 -11.58 39.54
N PHE A 100 -35.36 -10.30 39.18
CA PHE A 100 -36.24 -9.84 38.10
C PHE A 100 -35.77 -10.36 36.74
N LEU A 101 -34.45 -10.39 36.49
CA LEU A 101 -33.88 -11.01 35.29
C LEU A 101 -34.19 -12.51 35.22
N ASP A 102 -34.10 -13.24 36.33
CA ASP A 102 -34.46 -14.67 36.39
C ASP A 102 -35.95 -14.89 36.06
N SER A 103 -36.83 -14.02 36.56
CA SER A 103 -38.28 -14.06 36.27
C SER A 103 -38.59 -13.76 34.79
N LEU A 104 -37.85 -12.84 34.17
CA LEU A 104 -37.94 -12.57 32.73
C LEU A 104 -37.44 -13.74 31.88
N MET A 105 -36.34 -14.37 32.28
CA MET A 105 -35.80 -15.55 31.58
C MET A 105 -36.76 -16.74 31.69
N HIS A 106 -37.33 -16.99 32.86
CA HIS A 106 -38.36 -18.00 33.05
C HIS A 106 -39.58 -17.77 32.14
N SER A 107 -39.99 -16.51 32.01
CA SER A 107 -41.07 -16.11 31.10
C SER A 107 -40.75 -16.35 29.63
N CYS A 108 -39.50 -16.10 29.21
CA CYS A 108 -39.03 -16.42 27.86
C CYS A 108 -38.99 -17.94 27.60
N CYS A 109 -38.55 -18.73 28.57
CA CYS A 109 -38.55 -20.20 28.49
C CYS A 109 -39.96 -20.76 28.37
N ALA A 110 -40.90 -20.28 29.18
CA ALA A 110 -42.31 -20.67 29.10
C ALA A 110 -42.90 -20.32 27.71
N ALA A 111 -42.57 -19.15 27.17
CA ALA A 111 -42.99 -18.76 25.83
C ALA A 111 -42.44 -19.69 24.74
N LEU A 112 -41.19 -20.15 24.85
CA LEU A 112 -40.59 -21.12 23.92
C LEU A 112 -41.30 -22.49 23.94
N VAL A 113 -41.68 -22.98 25.13
CA VAL A 113 -42.45 -24.22 25.27
C VAL A 113 -43.82 -24.06 24.62
N MET A 114 -44.50 -22.95 24.86
CA MET A 114 -45.79 -22.64 24.23
C MET A 114 -45.68 -22.51 22.70
N MET A 115 -44.62 -21.88 22.19
CA MET A 115 -44.37 -21.82 20.73
C MET A 115 -44.26 -23.21 20.11
N ALA A 116 -43.62 -24.17 20.79
CA ALA A 116 -43.50 -25.53 20.31
C ALA A 116 -44.86 -26.26 20.26
N HIS A 117 -45.74 -26.03 21.24
CA HIS A 117 -47.10 -26.58 21.25
C HIS A 117 -47.99 -25.95 20.18
N MET A 118 -47.97 -24.62 20.06
CA MET A 118 -48.76 -23.89 19.07
C MET A 118 -48.34 -24.20 17.63
N ALA A 119 -47.12 -24.69 17.40
CA ALA A 119 -46.65 -25.14 16.08
C ALA A 119 -47.41 -26.37 15.54
N GLU A 120 -48.15 -27.09 16.37
CA GLU A 120 -49.02 -28.20 15.97
C GLU A 120 -50.42 -27.71 15.54
N GLU A 121 -50.75 -26.45 15.82
CA GLU A 121 -52.04 -25.85 15.48
C GLU A 121 -52.11 -25.36 14.03
N LYS A 122 -53.34 -25.09 13.56
CA LYS A 122 -53.58 -24.62 12.19
C LYS A 122 -53.18 -23.17 11.99
N ASP A 123 -53.34 -22.33 13.00
CA ASP A 123 -53.02 -20.91 12.95
C ASP A 123 -51.56 -20.66 13.33
N VAL A 124 -50.86 -19.86 12.53
CA VAL A 124 -49.44 -19.53 12.72
C VAL A 124 -49.22 -18.05 13.03
N GLU A 125 -50.27 -17.21 12.93
CA GLU A 125 -50.15 -15.78 13.22
C GLU A 125 -49.69 -15.50 14.67
N PRO A 126 -50.20 -16.20 15.70
CA PRO A 126 -49.75 -15.98 17.07
C PRO A 126 -48.25 -16.25 17.27
N LEU A 127 -47.67 -17.21 16.54
CA LEU A 127 -46.24 -17.54 16.61
C LEU A 127 -45.36 -16.38 16.14
N ILE A 128 -45.80 -15.65 15.10
CA ILE A 128 -45.08 -14.49 14.57
C ILE A 128 -45.11 -13.33 15.60
N PHE A 129 -46.25 -13.11 16.27
CA PHE A 129 -46.36 -12.09 17.31
C PHE A 129 -45.52 -12.42 18.55
N ILE A 130 -45.50 -13.68 18.98
CA ILE A 130 -44.66 -14.15 20.08
C ILE A 130 -43.19 -13.95 19.73
N HIS A 131 -42.78 -14.33 18.50
CA HIS A 131 -41.42 -14.15 18.00
C HIS A 131 -40.96 -12.68 17.99
N ASP A 132 -41.71 -11.75 17.39
CA ASP A 132 -41.32 -10.32 17.32
C ASP A 132 -41.25 -9.69 18.72
N THR A 133 -42.14 -10.10 19.63
CA THR A 133 -42.10 -9.63 21.02
C THR A 133 -40.89 -10.21 21.76
N MET A 134 -40.62 -11.51 21.61
CA MET A 134 -39.48 -12.19 22.22
C MET A 134 -38.14 -11.61 21.75
N ARG A 135 -38.03 -11.24 20.47
CA ARG A 135 -36.84 -10.56 19.91
C ARG A 135 -36.51 -9.27 20.65
N ARG A 136 -37.52 -8.45 20.94
CA ARG A 136 -37.35 -7.15 21.63
C ARG A 136 -36.97 -7.36 23.10
N VAL A 137 -37.62 -8.31 23.75
CA VAL A 137 -37.34 -8.67 25.15
C VAL A 137 -35.91 -9.18 25.28
N ILE A 138 -35.53 -10.21 24.52
CA ILE A 138 -34.22 -10.86 24.68
C ILE A 138 -33.06 -9.93 24.31
N SER A 139 -33.24 -9.09 23.28
CA SER A 139 -32.24 -8.08 22.90
C SER A 139 -32.01 -7.07 24.02
N SER A 140 -33.08 -6.69 24.74
CA SER A 140 -32.99 -5.78 25.89
C SER A 140 -32.36 -6.48 27.10
N VAL A 141 -32.69 -7.75 27.35
CA VAL A 141 -32.08 -8.56 28.43
C VAL A 141 -30.57 -8.74 28.21
N VAL A 142 -30.13 -9.11 27.00
CA VAL A 142 -28.70 -9.26 26.67
C VAL A 142 -27.92 -7.95 26.86
N PHE A 143 -28.55 -6.81 26.61
CA PHE A 143 -27.91 -5.49 26.79
C PHE A 143 -27.81 -5.06 28.26
N ILE A 144 -28.79 -5.42 29.09
CA ILE A 144 -28.90 -4.96 30.47
C ILE A 144 -28.26 -5.95 31.47
N ALA A 145 -28.21 -7.23 31.13
CA ALA A 145 -27.66 -8.27 32.00
C ALA A 145 -26.14 -8.06 32.24
N PRO A 146 -25.66 -8.18 33.48
CA PRO A 146 -24.23 -8.15 33.77
C PRO A 146 -23.52 -9.39 33.20
N PRO A 147 -22.22 -9.31 32.88
CA PRO A 147 -21.47 -10.43 32.29
C PRO A 147 -21.42 -11.68 33.21
N ASP A 148 -21.54 -11.49 34.52
CA ASP A 148 -21.56 -12.57 35.52
C ASP A 148 -22.96 -13.18 35.76
N TYR A 149 -23.94 -12.85 34.92
CA TYR A 149 -25.29 -13.38 35.02
C TYR A 149 -25.34 -14.85 34.60
N ALA A 150 -25.84 -15.71 35.50
CA ALA A 150 -25.80 -17.16 35.33
C ALA A 150 -26.56 -17.66 34.09
N GLU A 151 -27.66 -16.99 33.71
CA GLU A 151 -28.47 -17.37 32.55
C GLU A 151 -28.12 -16.57 31.27
N LEU A 152 -27.01 -15.83 31.25
CA LEU A 152 -26.61 -15.07 30.07
C LEU A 152 -26.40 -15.98 28.84
N GLN A 153 -25.84 -17.18 29.03
CA GLN A 153 -25.66 -18.16 27.96
C GLN A 153 -27.01 -18.63 27.39
N LEU A 154 -28.01 -18.83 28.25
CA LEU A 154 -29.37 -19.18 27.83
C LEU A 154 -29.98 -18.01 27.05
N ALA A 155 -29.82 -16.77 27.52
CA ALA A 155 -30.31 -15.58 26.82
C ALA A 155 -29.70 -15.43 25.42
N LEU A 156 -28.39 -15.72 25.28
CA LEU A 156 -27.71 -15.74 23.98
C LEU A 156 -28.24 -16.86 23.07
N ASN A 157 -28.52 -18.05 23.60
CA ASN A 157 -29.10 -19.15 22.82
C ASN A 157 -30.52 -18.79 22.31
N ILE A 158 -31.34 -18.17 23.15
CA ILE A 158 -32.67 -17.67 22.77
C ILE A 158 -32.53 -16.59 21.69
N ALA A 159 -31.58 -15.66 21.83
CA ALA A 159 -31.33 -14.63 20.83
C ALA A 159 -30.92 -15.21 19.47
N VAL A 160 -30.06 -16.25 19.45
CA VAL A 160 -29.67 -16.94 18.21
C VAL A 160 -30.86 -17.66 17.57
N PHE A 161 -31.69 -18.35 18.36
CA PHE A 161 -32.90 -19.01 17.87
C PHE A 161 -33.89 -18.01 17.25
N VAL A 162 -34.15 -16.90 17.93
CA VAL A 162 -35.04 -15.82 17.43
C VAL A 162 -34.48 -15.18 16.16
N GLY A 163 -33.15 -15.02 16.07
CA GLY A 163 -32.46 -14.57 14.86
C GLY A 163 -32.69 -15.51 13.69
N MET A 164 -32.47 -16.82 13.88
CA MET A 164 -32.74 -17.83 12.85
C MET A 164 -34.22 -17.83 12.41
N PHE A 165 -35.15 -17.59 13.34
CA PHE A 165 -36.57 -17.49 13.05
C PHE A 165 -36.88 -16.25 12.19
N GLU A 166 -36.27 -15.09 12.50
CA GLU A 166 -36.39 -13.88 11.70
C GLU A 166 -35.84 -14.08 10.28
N ASP A 167 -34.67 -14.71 10.16
CA ASP A 167 -34.04 -14.98 8.86
C ASP A 167 -34.94 -15.89 8.00
N LEU A 168 -35.59 -16.89 8.61
CA LEU A 168 -36.55 -17.77 7.93
C LEU A 168 -37.80 -17.02 7.47
N ILE A 169 -38.39 -16.18 8.34
CA ILE A 169 -39.53 -15.33 7.97
C ILE A 169 -39.13 -14.41 6.82
N THR A 170 -37.94 -13.82 6.89
CA THR A 170 -37.43 -12.93 5.84
C THR A 170 -37.31 -13.66 4.50
N GLN A 171 -36.83 -14.92 4.48
CA GLN A 171 -36.78 -15.75 3.27
C GLN A 171 -38.16 -16.18 2.74
N CYS A 172 -39.15 -16.27 3.62
CA CYS A 172 -40.54 -16.51 3.21
C CYS A 172 -41.16 -15.29 2.53
N LEU A 173 -40.66 -14.09 2.82
CA LEU A 173 -41.24 -12.80 2.40
C LEU A 173 -40.48 -12.10 1.26
N THR A 174 -39.43 -12.69 0.70
CA THR A 174 -38.51 -12.03 -0.25
C THR A 174 -39.11 -11.63 -1.63
N ASP A 175 -40.43 -11.71 -1.83
CA ASP A 175 -41.11 -11.62 -3.15
C ASP A 175 -42.16 -10.50 -3.29
N GLU A 176 -41.83 -9.25 -2.94
CA GLU A 176 -42.60 -8.06 -3.39
C GLU A 176 -41.81 -7.11 -4.30
N SER A 177 -40.68 -7.51 -4.89
CA SER A 177 -40.04 -6.71 -5.94
C SER A 177 -39.40 -7.56 -7.04
N PRO A 178 -39.68 -7.29 -8.34
CA PRO A 178 -39.15 -8.07 -9.44
C PRO A 178 -37.62 -7.93 -9.58
N PRO A 179 -36.94 -8.88 -10.25
CA PRO A 179 -35.49 -8.88 -10.39
C PRO A 179 -35.05 -7.70 -11.26
N ILE A 180 -34.22 -6.81 -10.71
CA ILE A 180 -33.57 -5.75 -11.48
C ILE A 180 -32.52 -6.41 -12.38
N SER A 181 -32.90 -6.65 -13.64
CA SER A 181 -31.95 -6.84 -14.71
C SER A 181 -31.21 -5.52 -14.98
N SER A 182 -29.90 -5.64 -15.12
CA SER A 182 -28.96 -4.58 -15.48
C SER A 182 -29.35 -3.85 -16.77
N VAL A 183 -29.77 -2.57 -16.69
CA VAL A 183 -29.48 -1.50 -17.68
C VAL A 183 -29.61 -0.12 -16.99
N ASN A 184 -28.64 0.75 -17.26
CA ASN A 184 -28.48 2.16 -16.86
C ASN A 184 -29.76 3.02 -16.70
N GLY A 185 -29.69 3.99 -15.77
CA GLY A 185 -30.39 5.29 -15.89
C GLY A 185 -31.14 5.76 -14.64
N GLU A 186 -30.56 6.79 -13.99
CA GLU A 186 -31.19 7.89 -13.22
C GLU A 186 -32.24 7.59 -12.10
N LEU A 187 -31.93 8.16 -10.92
CA LEU A 187 -32.78 8.29 -9.73
C LEU A 187 -34.11 9.05 -10.00
N PRO A 188 -35.18 8.84 -9.19
CA PRO A 188 -35.39 9.76 -8.07
C PRO A 188 -35.92 9.14 -6.75
N SER A 189 -35.65 9.92 -5.70
CA SER A 189 -35.82 9.73 -4.25
C SER A 189 -37.25 9.67 -3.71
N HIS A 190 -37.47 8.90 -2.64
CA HIS A 190 -38.31 9.32 -1.49
C HIS A 190 -37.92 8.63 -0.16
N GLY A 191 -37.26 9.40 0.72
CA GLY A 191 -37.54 9.51 2.17
C GLY A 191 -37.59 8.26 3.07
N ARG A 192 -36.43 7.74 3.47
CA ARG A 192 -36.21 7.22 4.84
C ARG A 192 -34.81 7.61 5.30
N LYS A 193 -34.73 8.29 6.45
CA LYS A 193 -33.49 8.75 7.08
C LYS A 193 -32.67 7.54 7.55
N GLU A 194 -31.73 7.09 6.73
CA GLU A 194 -30.55 6.38 7.20
C GLU A 194 -29.52 7.40 7.67
N LEU A 195 -29.20 7.35 8.96
CA LEU A 195 -28.06 8.03 9.52
C LEU A 195 -26.77 7.36 8.99
N SER A 196 -26.02 8.15 8.24
CA SER A 196 -24.60 8.01 7.87
C SER A 196 -24.16 6.83 6.98
N GLY A 197 -24.61 6.81 5.73
CA GLY A 197 -23.94 6.11 4.62
C GLY A 197 -22.74 6.87 3.98
N ALA A 198 -22.34 8.02 4.55
CA ALA A 198 -21.26 8.86 4.01
C ALA A 198 -19.87 8.60 4.63
N ALA A 199 -19.80 7.85 5.75
CA ALA A 199 -18.53 7.51 6.38
C ALA A 199 -17.86 6.23 5.82
N VAL A 200 -18.65 5.31 5.25
CA VAL A 200 -18.15 4.01 4.77
C VAL A 200 -17.49 4.11 3.38
N ARG A 201 -17.83 5.13 2.58
CA ARG A 201 -17.31 5.26 1.21
C ARG A 201 -15.95 5.95 1.09
N ASN A 202 -15.47 6.62 2.15
CA ASN A 202 -14.22 7.37 2.13
C ASN A 202 -13.07 6.73 2.94
N VAL A 203 -13.27 5.55 3.55
CA VAL A 203 -12.21 4.81 4.25
C VAL A 203 -11.55 3.74 3.37
N ALA A 204 -12.15 3.37 2.24
CA ALA A 204 -11.60 2.36 1.31
C ALA A 204 -10.54 2.91 0.32
N ARG A 205 -9.67 3.83 0.77
CA ARG A 205 -8.50 4.29 -0.01
C ARG A 205 -7.16 4.24 0.73
N GLY A 206 -7.13 3.67 1.93
CA GLY A 206 -5.89 3.44 2.66
C GLY A 206 -5.86 2.03 3.22
N THR A 207 -4.82 1.29 2.85
CA THR A 207 -4.14 0.28 3.69
C THR A 207 -5.02 -0.78 4.36
N ASP A 208 -5.13 -1.94 3.70
CA ASP A 208 -4.73 -3.26 4.22
C ASP A 208 -5.26 -4.35 3.30
N ALA A 209 -4.65 -4.44 2.12
CA ALA A 209 -4.98 -5.43 1.10
C ALA A 209 -4.18 -6.71 1.33
N VAL A 210 -4.41 -7.40 2.46
CA VAL A 210 -3.73 -8.69 2.65
C VAL A 210 -4.27 -9.73 1.66
N TRP A 211 -5.53 -9.65 1.19
CA TRP A 211 -6.06 -10.57 0.16
C TRP A 211 -7.20 -10.01 -0.73
N GLY A 212 -7.54 -8.72 -0.62
CA GLY A 212 -8.77 -8.18 -1.22
C GLY A 212 -10.07 -8.75 -0.62
N MET A 213 -9.97 -9.49 0.49
CA MET A 213 -11.07 -10.16 1.16
C MET A 213 -12.00 -9.19 1.90
N ASP A 214 -11.51 -8.05 2.40
CA ASP A 214 -12.32 -7.12 3.19
C ASP A 214 -13.39 -6.39 2.37
N SER A 215 -13.24 -6.35 1.04
CA SER A 215 -14.26 -5.78 0.15
C SER A 215 -15.38 -6.76 -0.23
N LEU A 216 -15.26 -8.04 0.16
CA LEU A 216 -16.10 -9.15 -0.32
C LEU A 216 -16.59 -10.12 0.78
N THR A 217 -16.30 -9.86 2.06
CA THR A 217 -16.88 -10.61 3.18
C THR A 217 -18.36 -10.26 3.36
N GLY A 218 -19.23 -11.27 3.39
CA GLY A 218 -20.68 -11.08 3.55
C GLY A 218 -21.43 -10.74 2.25
N VAL A 219 -20.80 -10.97 1.08
CA VAL A 219 -21.48 -10.86 -0.22
C VAL A 219 -22.52 -11.96 -0.39
N TYR A 220 -22.23 -13.16 0.11
CA TYR A 220 -23.20 -14.25 0.13
C TYR A 220 -24.03 -14.16 1.42
N ASN A 221 -25.34 -13.93 1.27
CA ASN A 221 -26.27 -13.81 2.39
C ASN A 221 -27.44 -14.79 2.24
N PHE A 222 -28.32 -14.88 3.23
CA PHE A 222 -29.47 -15.78 3.18
C PHE A 222 -30.38 -15.55 1.95
N LYS A 223 -30.47 -14.32 1.42
CA LYS A 223 -31.26 -14.04 0.20
C LYS A 223 -30.66 -14.68 -1.04
N SER A 224 -29.34 -14.96 -1.04
CA SER A 224 -28.66 -15.66 -2.13
C SER A 224 -29.13 -17.11 -2.28
N ASP A 225 -29.68 -17.73 -1.22
CA ASP A 225 -30.23 -19.09 -1.29
C ASP A 225 -31.63 -19.15 -1.95
N GLY A 226 -32.29 -18.00 -2.14
CA GLY A 226 -33.61 -17.88 -2.74
C GLY A 226 -34.75 -18.03 -1.72
N GLN A 227 -35.99 -18.05 -2.20
CA GLN A 227 -37.18 -18.02 -1.35
C GLN A 227 -37.63 -19.39 -0.86
N VAL A 228 -38.30 -19.38 0.30
CA VAL A 228 -39.03 -20.54 0.82
C VAL A 228 -40.52 -20.41 0.47
N TYR A 229 -40.98 -21.27 -0.43
CA TYR A 229 -42.36 -21.23 -0.92
C TYR A 229 -43.39 -21.75 0.10
N ASP A 230 -43.03 -22.75 0.91
CA ASP A 230 -43.89 -23.27 1.98
C ASP A 230 -43.75 -22.44 3.25
N ARG A 231 -44.36 -21.24 3.25
CA ARG A 231 -44.26 -20.27 4.35
C ARG A 231 -44.82 -20.81 5.67
N ILE A 232 -45.95 -21.51 5.60
CA ILE A 232 -46.63 -22.05 6.80
C ILE A 232 -45.82 -23.25 7.33
N GLY A 233 -45.34 -24.13 6.46
CA GLY A 233 -44.46 -25.22 6.84
C GLY A 233 -43.14 -24.72 7.46
N ALA A 234 -42.56 -23.65 6.92
CA ALA A 234 -41.35 -23.03 7.46
C ALA A 234 -41.54 -22.56 8.90
N VAL A 235 -42.55 -21.73 9.16
CA VAL A 235 -42.86 -21.20 10.50
C VAL A 235 -43.15 -22.33 11.50
N ARG A 236 -43.92 -23.36 11.11
CA ARG A 236 -44.17 -24.52 11.97
C ARG A 236 -42.90 -25.32 12.25
N SER A 237 -42.07 -25.53 11.24
CA SER A 237 -40.86 -26.36 11.36
C SER A 237 -39.85 -25.77 12.34
N ILE A 238 -39.66 -24.44 12.35
CA ILE A 238 -38.78 -23.77 13.30
C ILE A 238 -39.42 -23.61 14.68
N ALA A 239 -40.73 -23.34 14.76
CA ALA A 239 -41.42 -23.20 16.03
C ALA A 239 -41.42 -24.50 16.85
N ARG A 240 -41.49 -25.67 16.19
CA ARG A 240 -41.34 -27.00 16.83
C ARG A 240 -40.00 -27.22 17.54
N LEU A 241 -38.99 -26.42 17.20
CA LEU A 241 -37.64 -26.49 17.80
C LEU A 241 -37.50 -25.56 19.01
N ALA A 242 -38.46 -24.66 19.26
CA ALA A 242 -38.35 -23.65 20.32
C ALA A 242 -38.06 -24.27 21.70
N SER A 243 -38.68 -25.39 22.02
CA SER A 243 -38.47 -26.12 23.28
C SER A 243 -37.05 -26.66 23.44
N SER A 244 -36.30 -26.88 22.36
CA SER A 244 -34.91 -27.41 22.43
C SER A 244 -33.88 -26.41 22.96
N VAL A 245 -34.24 -25.13 23.03
CA VAL A 245 -33.39 -24.07 23.58
C VAL A 245 -33.49 -24.03 25.11
N ASN A 246 -34.57 -24.56 25.69
CA ASN A 246 -34.80 -24.58 27.12
C ASN A 246 -34.02 -25.74 27.78
N SER A 247 -33.04 -25.41 28.64
CA SER A 247 -32.25 -26.41 29.36
C SER A 247 -32.93 -26.97 30.63
N LEU A 248 -34.06 -26.38 31.06
CA LEU A 248 -34.65 -26.66 32.39
C LEU A 248 -35.61 -27.87 32.43
N GLU A 249 -35.98 -28.47 31.29
CA GLU A 249 -36.97 -29.56 31.22
C GLU A 249 -36.46 -30.85 30.53
N MET A 250 -35.19 -30.93 30.16
CA MET A 250 -34.65 -31.98 29.27
C MET A 250 -34.16 -33.26 29.98
N ASP A 251 -34.67 -33.56 31.17
CA ASP A 251 -34.19 -34.67 32.03
C ASP A 251 -34.63 -36.09 31.60
N SER A 252 -35.30 -36.25 30.45
CA SER A 252 -35.69 -37.58 29.93
C SER A 252 -35.07 -37.89 28.57
N ASP A 253 -34.40 -39.05 28.46
CA ASP A 253 -33.78 -39.55 27.22
C ASP A 253 -34.78 -39.63 26.04
N THR A 254 -36.05 -39.88 26.35
CA THR A 254 -37.16 -39.92 25.38
C THR A 254 -37.46 -38.55 24.77
N ALA A 255 -37.44 -37.49 25.57
CA ALA A 255 -37.67 -36.12 25.08
C ALA A 255 -36.49 -35.64 24.21
N ASN A 256 -35.26 -35.98 24.59
CA ASN A 256 -34.07 -35.70 23.79
C ASN A 256 -34.14 -36.38 22.41
N CYS A 257 -34.49 -37.67 22.35
CA CYS A 257 -34.66 -38.39 21.09
C CYS A 257 -35.72 -37.76 20.17
N GLU A 258 -36.83 -37.29 20.73
CA GLU A 258 -37.87 -36.61 19.95
C GLU A 258 -37.39 -35.25 19.40
N MET A 259 -36.68 -34.47 20.21
CA MET A 259 -36.10 -33.19 19.76
C MET A 259 -35.08 -33.41 18.64
N GLN A 260 -34.22 -34.43 18.75
CA GLN A 260 -33.27 -34.80 17.69
C GLN A 260 -33.99 -35.20 16.39
N ARG A 261 -35.15 -35.86 16.47
CA ARG A 261 -35.99 -36.14 15.29
C ARG A 261 -36.52 -34.85 14.66
N ARG A 262 -37.03 -33.91 15.46
CA ARG A 262 -37.55 -32.61 14.97
C ARG A 262 -36.44 -31.78 14.30
N TRP A 263 -35.23 -31.77 14.84
CA TRP A 263 -34.07 -31.12 14.21
C TRP A 263 -33.70 -31.76 12.85
N ARG A 264 -33.73 -33.09 12.73
CA ARG A 264 -33.51 -33.78 11.44
C ARG A 264 -34.57 -33.43 10.41
N GLU A 265 -35.83 -33.38 10.81
CA GLU A 265 -36.94 -32.95 9.95
C GLU A 265 -36.70 -31.51 9.45
N TYR A 266 -36.27 -30.60 10.33
CA TYR A 266 -35.93 -29.24 9.95
C TYR A 266 -34.74 -29.14 8.98
N PHE A 267 -33.65 -29.87 9.22
CA PHE A 267 -32.53 -29.91 8.26
C PHE A 267 -32.96 -30.45 6.90
N SER A 268 -33.80 -31.49 6.88
CA SER A 268 -34.34 -32.02 5.63
C SER A 268 -35.22 -31.01 4.92
N PHE A 269 -36.02 -30.23 5.66
CA PHE A 269 -36.84 -29.15 5.11
C PHE A 269 -35.98 -28.07 4.47
N LEU A 270 -34.92 -27.60 5.14
CA LEU A 270 -34.00 -26.60 4.59
C LEU A 270 -33.26 -27.12 3.36
N SER A 271 -32.81 -28.37 3.38
CA SER A 271 -32.13 -29.00 2.25
C SER A 271 -33.03 -29.10 1.01
N VAL A 272 -34.28 -29.53 1.18
CA VAL A 272 -35.28 -29.63 0.08
C VAL A 272 -35.61 -28.25 -0.50
N ASN A 273 -35.67 -27.21 0.34
CA ASN A 273 -35.87 -25.82 -0.10
C ASN A 273 -34.57 -25.13 -0.56
N ASN A 274 -33.46 -25.87 -0.66
CA ASN A 274 -32.13 -25.38 -0.99
C ASN A 274 -31.66 -24.17 -0.16
N GLN A 275 -31.92 -24.15 1.15
CA GLN A 275 -31.49 -23.11 2.09
C GLN A 275 -30.17 -23.51 2.76
N THR A 276 -29.10 -23.64 1.97
CA THR A 276 -27.82 -24.24 2.38
C THR A 276 -27.06 -23.45 3.46
N LEU A 277 -27.11 -22.12 3.43
CA LEU A 277 -26.47 -21.29 4.45
C LEU A 277 -27.25 -21.33 5.77
N MET A 278 -28.58 -21.28 5.69
CA MET A 278 -29.43 -21.44 6.88
C MET A 278 -29.27 -22.81 7.52
N GLU A 279 -29.16 -23.86 6.70
CA GLU A 279 -28.94 -25.22 7.19
C GLU A 279 -27.60 -25.33 7.93
N LEU A 280 -26.54 -24.73 7.38
CA LEU A 280 -25.23 -24.67 8.03
C LEU A 280 -25.31 -23.96 9.39
N CYS A 281 -25.90 -22.76 9.45
CA CYS A 281 -26.08 -22.01 10.70
C CYS A 281 -26.91 -22.79 11.73
N ALA A 282 -27.99 -23.43 11.29
CA ALA A 282 -28.85 -24.25 12.13
C ALA A 282 -28.12 -25.46 12.72
N ARG A 283 -27.28 -26.14 11.93
CA ARG A 283 -26.44 -27.25 12.40
C ARG A 283 -25.39 -26.80 13.40
N SER A 284 -24.75 -25.64 13.16
CA SER A 284 -23.80 -25.05 14.11
C SER A 284 -24.46 -24.64 15.42
N PHE A 285 -25.70 -24.14 15.38
CA PHE A 285 -26.47 -23.82 16.58
C PHE A 285 -26.91 -25.08 17.33
N TYR A 286 -27.43 -26.09 16.63
CA TYR A 286 -27.82 -27.37 17.22
C TYR A 286 -26.66 -28.03 17.98
N ALA A 287 -25.43 -27.99 17.45
CA ALA A 287 -24.24 -28.53 18.11
C ALA A 287 -23.90 -27.85 19.45
N ARG A 288 -24.49 -26.69 19.77
CA ARG A 288 -24.31 -25.97 21.05
C ARG A 288 -25.43 -26.26 22.06
N LEU A 289 -26.48 -26.98 21.66
CA LEU A 289 -27.64 -27.25 22.50
C LEU A 289 -27.45 -28.52 23.34
N PRO A 290 -28.02 -28.59 24.54
CA PRO A 290 -27.86 -29.75 25.44
C PRO A 290 -28.50 -31.04 24.89
N CYS A 291 -29.46 -30.93 23.96
CA CYS A 291 -30.08 -32.10 23.32
C CYS A 291 -29.20 -32.75 22.23
N ALA A 292 -28.06 -32.16 21.89
CA ALA A 292 -27.12 -32.72 20.92
C ALA A 292 -26.30 -33.83 21.57
N ASP A 293 -26.46 -35.05 21.05
CA ASP A 293 -25.70 -36.22 21.49
C ASP A 293 -24.33 -36.27 20.79
N GLU A 294 -23.25 -36.33 21.57
CA GLU A 294 -21.86 -36.30 21.06
C GLU A 294 -21.52 -37.52 20.19
N ASP A 295 -22.20 -38.66 20.40
CA ASP A 295 -21.93 -39.91 19.68
C ASP A 295 -22.69 -40.03 18.34
N ASN A 296 -23.57 -39.07 18.03
CA ASN A 296 -24.55 -39.22 16.96
C ASN A 296 -23.99 -38.86 15.57
N ARG A 297 -23.15 -39.74 15.02
CA ARG A 297 -22.64 -39.70 13.63
C ARG A 297 -23.75 -39.49 12.57
N GLN A 298 -25.00 -39.86 12.87
CA GLN A 298 -26.13 -39.75 11.95
C GLN A 298 -26.63 -38.32 11.69
N CYS A 299 -26.47 -37.36 12.61
CA CYS A 299 -26.79 -35.95 12.31
C CYS A 299 -25.73 -35.29 11.42
N ASN A 300 -24.51 -35.84 11.40
CA ASN A 300 -23.42 -35.43 10.53
C ASN A 300 -23.50 -36.02 9.11
N ASN A 301 -24.33 -37.05 8.86
CA ASN A 301 -24.35 -37.80 7.59
C ASN A 301 -24.66 -36.97 6.32
N ASN A 302 -25.11 -35.72 6.46
CA ASN A 302 -25.37 -34.82 5.33
C ASN A 302 -24.64 -33.47 5.43
N PHE A 303 -23.78 -33.28 6.44
CA PHE A 303 -23.06 -32.01 6.65
C PHE A 303 -22.11 -31.70 5.49
N GLU A 304 -21.40 -32.73 5.05
CA GLU A 304 -20.45 -32.66 3.94
C GLU A 304 -21.14 -32.24 2.64
N GLN A 305 -22.31 -32.83 2.37
CA GLN A 305 -23.14 -32.48 1.21
C GLN A 305 -23.64 -31.03 1.29
N CYS A 306 -24.05 -30.56 2.47
CA CYS A 306 -24.47 -29.18 2.70
C CYS A 306 -23.32 -28.19 2.46
N VAL A 307 -22.14 -28.41 3.06
CA VAL A 307 -20.95 -27.56 2.88
C VAL A 307 -20.55 -27.52 1.41
N ALA A 308 -20.60 -28.67 0.75
CA ALA A 308 -20.15 -28.78 -0.61
C ALA A 308 -21.16 -28.15 -1.60
N ALA A 309 -22.48 -28.25 -1.34
CA ALA A 309 -23.52 -27.52 -2.09
C ALA A 309 -23.43 -26.00 -1.89
N LEU A 310 -23.13 -25.54 -0.67
CA LEU A 310 -22.89 -24.12 -0.37
C LEU A 310 -21.67 -23.59 -1.15
N CYS A 311 -20.57 -24.34 -1.16
CA CYS A 311 -19.36 -23.97 -1.90
C CYS A 311 -19.61 -23.90 -3.41
N GLU A 312 -20.38 -24.84 -3.99
CA GLU A 312 -20.78 -24.79 -5.40
C GLU A 312 -21.49 -23.47 -5.75
N ARG A 313 -22.42 -23.03 -4.89
CA ARG A 313 -23.15 -21.78 -5.08
C ARG A 313 -22.27 -20.54 -4.96
N ILE A 314 -21.42 -20.51 -3.95
CA ILE A 314 -20.48 -19.41 -3.72
C ILE A 314 -19.50 -19.28 -4.90
N ILE A 315 -18.98 -20.39 -5.43
CA ILE A 315 -18.03 -20.40 -6.55
C ILE A 315 -18.62 -19.77 -7.82
N VAL A 316 -19.94 -19.91 -8.04
CA VAL A 316 -20.63 -19.36 -9.23
C VAL A 316 -21.19 -17.96 -8.98
N SER A 317 -21.30 -17.52 -7.72
CA SER A 317 -21.70 -16.15 -7.41
C SER A 317 -20.64 -15.14 -7.89
N SER A 318 -21.08 -14.02 -8.44
CA SER A 318 -20.22 -12.91 -8.86
C SER A 318 -20.69 -11.64 -8.15
N PRO A 319 -19.95 -11.15 -7.13
CA PRO A 319 -18.67 -11.67 -6.62
C PRO A 319 -18.82 -12.95 -5.76
N ALA A 320 -17.78 -13.79 -5.73
CA ALA A 320 -17.71 -14.99 -4.89
C ALA A 320 -17.21 -14.66 -3.48
N ASP A 321 -17.94 -15.10 -2.45
CA ASP A 321 -17.55 -14.98 -1.03
C ASP A 321 -16.53 -16.07 -0.64
N LEU A 322 -15.29 -15.85 -1.05
CA LEU A 322 -14.20 -16.83 -0.87
C LEU A 322 -13.94 -17.15 0.61
N TRP A 323 -14.15 -16.17 1.51
CA TRP A 323 -13.93 -16.35 2.94
C TRP A 323 -14.92 -17.37 3.51
N LEU A 324 -16.22 -17.17 3.25
CA LEU A 324 -17.26 -18.08 3.72
C LEU A 324 -17.05 -19.51 3.21
N ALA A 325 -16.75 -19.68 1.92
CA ALA A 325 -16.47 -21.00 1.34
C ALA A 325 -15.24 -21.66 1.97
N SER A 326 -14.16 -20.91 2.18
CA SER A 326 -12.96 -21.45 2.82
C SER A 326 -13.16 -21.81 4.29
N THR A 327 -13.82 -20.94 5.08
CA THR A 327 -14.09 -21.23 6.50
C THR A 327 -14.96 -22.46 6.67
N THR A 328 -15.96 -22.64 5.80
CA THR A 328 -16.87 -23.79 5.87
C THR A 328 -16.18 -25.11 5.52
N LEU A 329 -15.30 -25.10 4.51
CA LEU A 329 -14.44 -26.25 4.19
C LEU A 329 -13.48 -26.61 5.32
N LEU A 330 -12.95 -25.62 6.05
CA LEU A 330 -12.05 -25.84 7.18
C LEU A 330 -12.73 -26.51 8.38
N HIS A 331 -14.06 -26.58 8.43
CA HIS A 331 -14.79 -27.33 9.46
C HIS A 331 -14.93 -28.83 9.14
N LEU A 332 -14.57 -29.29 7.93
CA LEU A 332 -14.65 -30.72 7.54
C LEU A 332 -13.42 -31.52 8.00
N PRO A 333 -13.52 -32.78 8.46
CA PRO A 333 -12.34 -33.58 8.77
C PRO A 333 -11.47 -33.83 7.53
N THR A 334 -10.15 -34.02 7.70
CA THR A 334 -9.16 -33.95 6.60
C THR A 334 -9.41 -34.95 5.46
N ASN A 335 -9.86 -36.16 5.80
CA ASN A 335 -10.24 -37.21 4.84
C ASN A 335 -11.42 -36.77 3.95
N VAL A 336 -12.42 -36.15 4.55
CA VAL A 336 -13.65 -35.67 3.88
C VAL A 336 -13.40 -34.41 3.07
N LEU A 337 -12.52 -33.53 3.57
CA LEU A 337 -12.15 -32.30 2.88
C LEU A 337 -11.54 -32.60 1.51
N GLN A 338 -10.63 -33.59 1.43
CA GLN A 338 -10.02 -33.97 0.17
C GLN A 338 -11.07 -34.44 -0.85
N GLU A 339 -11.96 -35.35 -0.45
CA GLU A 339 -13.05 -35.85 -1.29
C GLU A 339 -13.97 -34.70 -1.74
N THR A 340 -14.27 -33.77 -0.83
CA THR A 340 -15.10 -32.60 -1.11
C THR A 340 -14.45 -31.65 -2.11
N LEU A 341 -13.14 -31.40 -2.00
CA LEU A 341 -12.37 -30.57 -2.94
C LEU A 341 -12.27 -31.23 -4.32
N GLU A 342 -12.10 -32.55 -4.39
CA GLU A 342 -12.10 -33.30 -5.65
C GLU A 342 -13.48 -33.23 -6.33
N ARG A 343 -14.57 -33.33 -5.56
CA ARG A 343 -15.94 -33.15 -6.04
C ARG A 343 -16.16 -31.73 -6.60
N LEU A 344 -15.74 -30.70 -5.85
CA LEU A 344 -15.83 -29.30 -6.27
C LEU A 344 -14.98 -28.99 -7.51
N ARG A 345 -13.81 -29.63 -7.66
CA ARG A 345 -12.96 -29.55 -8.85
C ARG A 345 -13.68 -30.10 -10.08
N ASN A 346 -14.23 -31.31 -9.98
CA ASN A 346 -14.94 -31.94 -11.09
C ASN A 346 -16.18 -31.14 -11.49
N TRP A 347 -16.88 -30.59 -10.50
CA TRP A 347 -18.02 -29.72 -10.72
C TRP A 347 -17.63 -28.39 -11.39
N SER A 348 -16.58 -27.70 -10.92
CA SER A 348 -16.13 -26.43 -11.53
C SER A 348 -15.62 -26.62 -12.96
N LEU A 349 -14.91 -27.72 -13.22
CA LEU A 349 -14.51 -28.13 -14.58
C LEU A 349 -15.71 -28.35 -15.51
N SER A 350 -16.80 -28.94 -15.01
CA SER A 350 -18.01 -29.18 -15.81
C SER A 350 -18.73 -27.90 -16.25
N ARG A 351 -18.56 -26.80 -15.52
CA ARG A 351 -19.23 -25.51 -15.78
C ARG A 351 -18.60 -24.68 -16.89
N LYS A 352 -17.36 -24.99 -17.32
CA LYS A 352 -16.61 -24.27 -18.37
C LYS A 352 -16.51 -22.75 -18.17
N SER A 353 -16.59 -22.25 -16.93
CA SER A 353 -16.43 -20.83 -16.58
C SER A 353 -15.04 -20.57 -16.01
N ALA A 354 -14.31 -19.62 -16.62
CA ALA A 354 -12.97 -19.23 -16.15
C ALA A 354 -13.02 -18.61 -14.74
N ASP A 355 -14.04 -17.80 -14.45
CA ASP A 355 -14.19 -17.12 -13.15
C ASP A 355 -14.52 -18.09 -12.02
N ALA A 356 -15.34 -19.11 -12.30
CA ALA A 356 -15.63 -20.18 -11.34
C ALA A 356 -14.37 -21.02 -11.04
N MET A 357 -13.56 -21.30 -12.07
CA MET A 357 -12.31 -22.03 -11.91
C MET A 357 -11.28 -21.24 -11.10
N VAL A 358 -11.16 -19.92 -11.35
CA VAL A 358 -10.29 -19.04 -10.57
C VAL A 358 -10.75 -18.94 -9.12
N SER A 359 -12.06 -18.81 -8.87
CA SER A 359 -12.62 -18.76 -7.52
C SER A 359 -12.39 -20.08 -6.76
N PHE A 360 -12.59 -21.22 -7.41
CA PHE A 360 -12.25 -22.54 -6.87
C PHE A 360 -10.75 -22.66 -6.52
N LEU A 361 -9.85 -22.23 -7.42
CA LEU A 361 -8.40 -22.27 -7.16
C LEU A 361 -8.02 -21.41 -5.95
N ARG A 362 -8.62 -20.22 -5.79
CA ARG A 362 -8.40 -19.35 -4.62
C ARG A 362 -8.89 -19.97 -3.32
N ILE A 363 -10.08 -20.59 -3.32
CA ILE A 363 -10.62 -21.32 -2.16
C ILE A 363 -9.70 -22.49 -1.79
N CYS A 364 -9.23 -23.26 -2.78
CA CYS A 364 -8.26 -24.34 -2.56
C CYS A 364 -6.96 -23.83 -1.95
N GLN A 365 -6.39 -22.75 -2.51
CA GLN A 365 -5.17 -22.12 -1.99
C GLN A 365 -5.35 -21.72 -0.53
N PHE A 366 -6.43 -21.01 -0.20
CA PHE A 366 -6.67 -20.57 1.18
C PHE A 366 -6.93 -21.73 2.14
N THR A 367 -7.69 -22.74 1.72
CA THR A 367 -7.97 -23.92 2.56
C THR A 367 -6.71 -24.74 2.82
N VAL A 368 -5.83 -24.87 1.82
CA VAL A 368 -4.50 -25.51 1.97
C VAL A 368 -3.59 -24.67 2.87
N LEU A 369 -3.59 -23.34 2.73
CA LEU A 369 -2.82 -22.43 3.59
C LEU A 369 -3.23 -22.53 5.07
N CYS A 370 -4.54 -22.54 5.36
CA CYS A 370 -5.05 -22.61 6.73
C CYS A 370 -4.88 -24.00 7.38
N ARG A 371 -4.91 -25.08 6.60
CA ARG A 371 -4.66 -26.45 7.10
C ARG A 371 -3.18 -26.82 7.16
N GLY A 372 -2.36 -26.22 6.29
CA GLY A 372 -0.94 -26.51 6.10
C GLY A 372 0.02 -25.76 7.03
N LEU A 373 -0.45 -25.27 8.18
CA LEU A 373 0.39 -24.65 9.22
C LEU A 373 1.28 -25.70 9.94
N ASN A 374 2.15 -26.35 9.18
CA ASN A 374 3.41 -26.91 9.64
C ASN A 374 4.60 -26.54 8.73
N ASP A 375 4.39 -25.95 7.54
CA ASP A 375 5.50 -25.63 6.62
C ASP A 375 5.54 -24.13 6.25
N ARG A 376 6.27 -23.34 7.04
CA ARG A 376 6.51 -21.89 6.83
C ARG A 376 6.99 -21.56 5.41
N ASN A 377 7.65 -22.51 4.73
CA ASN A 377 8.21 -22.29 3.39
C ASN A 377 7.13 -22.12 2.32
N SER A 378 6.01 -22.82 2.43
CA SER A 378 4.93 -22.76 1.42
C SER A 378 4.18 -21.42 1.47
N LEU A 379 4.03 -20.82 2.66
CA LEU A 379 3.47 -19.48 2.84
C LEU A 379 4.37 -18.40 2.22
N VAL A 380 5.68 -18.48 2.46
CA VAL A 380 6.66 -17.54 1.90
C VAL A 380 6.70 -17.63 0.37
N ILE A 381 6.62 -18.84 -0.21
CA ILE A 381 6.58 -19.00 -1.68
C ILE A 381 5.30 -18.39 -2.27
N LEU A 382 4.16 -18.56 -1.61
CA LEU A 382 2.89 -18.00 -2.07
C LEU A 382 2.85 -16.47 -1.95
N GLU A 383 3.32 -15.92 -0.83
CA GLU A 383 3.51 -14.48 -0.62
C GLU A 383 4.43 -13.89 -1.71
N GLN A 384 5.59 -14.50 -1.95
CA GLN A 384 6.52 -14.09 -3.01
C GLN A 384 5.88 -14.16 -4.40
N SER A 385 5.08 -15.19 -4.70
CA SER A 385 4.39 -15.31 -5.99
C SER A 385 3.33 -14.23 -6.18
N TYR A 386 2.64 -13.86 -5.10
CA TYR A 386 1.58 -12.86 -5.09
C TYR A 386 2.15 -11.45 -5.24
N VAL A 387 3.17 -11.11 -4.44
CA VAL A 387 3.91 -9.86 -4.53
C VAL A 387 4.47 -9.69 -5.95
N ARG A 388 5.06 -10.75 -6.53
CA ARG A 388 5.52 -10.75 -7.94
C ARG A 388 4.39 -10.48 -8.94
N SER A 389 3.20 -11.06 -8.77
CA SER A 389 2.06 -10.85 -9.68
C SER A 389 1.51 -9.42 -9.63
N ILE A 390 1.43 -8.81 -8.44
CA ILE A 390 1.03 -7.42 -8.27
C ILE A 390 2.04 -6.52 -8.96
N TRP A 391 3.32 -6.69 -8.65
CA TRP A 391 4.38 -5.86 -9.22
C TRP A 391 4.53 -6.03 -10.72
N THR A 392 4.32 -7.24 -11.26
CA THR A 392 4.30 -7.46 -12.72
C THR A 392 3.21 -6.60 -13.39
N ARG A 393 2.00 -6.56 -12.82
CA ARG A 393 0.90 -5.73 -13.35
C ARG A 393 1.19 -4.24 -13.18
N HIS A 394 1.66 -3.84 -12.00
CA HIS A 394 1.97 -2.44 -11.72
C HIS A 394 3.10 -1.91 -12.64
N LEU A 395 4.20 -2.64 -12.77
CA LEU A 395 5.31 -2.27 -13.66
C LEU A 395 4.89 -2.23 -15.13
N ALA A 396 4.05 -3.17 -15.58
CA ALA A 396 3.55 -3.16 -16.95
C ALA A 396 2.77 -1.87 -17.27
N THR A 397 2.01 -1.31 -16.32
CA THR A 397 1.32 -0.01 -16.51
C THR A 397 2.28 1.17 -16.64
N LEU A 398 3.49 1.03 -16.08
CA LEU A 398 4.56 2.03 -16.13
C LEU A 398 5.54 1.77 -17.28
N GLY A 399 5.29 0.77 -18.13
CA GLY A 399 6.17 0.39 -19.24
C GLY A 399 7.45 -0.34 -18.83
N ALA A 400 7.53 -0.83 -17.59
CA ALA A 400 8.65 -1.61 -17.07
C ALA A 400 8.34 -3.11 -17.06
N THR A 401 9.38 -3.95 -17.10
CA THR A 401 9.23 -5.40 -16.94
C THR A 401 9.81 -5.86 -15.61
N LEU A 402 9.15 -6.84 -14.97
CA LEU A 402 9.69 -7.43 -13.74
C LEU A 402 10.86 -8.36 -14.12
N PRO A 403 12.08 -8.10 -13.62
CA PRO A 403 13.23 -8.96 -13.93
C PRO A 403 13.05 -10.35 -13.32
N TYR A 404 13.54 -11.38 -14.02
CA TYR A 404 13.43 -12.77 -13.57
C TYR A 404 14.18 -13.02 -12.24
N GLN A 405 15.37 -12.44 -12.11
CA GLN A 405 16.13 -12.37 -10.86
C GLN A 405 15.99 -10.99 -10.24
N ILE A 406 15.50 -10.93 -9.00
CA ILE A 406 15.29 -9.68 -8.28
C ILE A 406 16.59 -9.33 -7.56
N THR A 407 17.51 -8.71 -8.30
CA THR A 407 18.74 -8.13 -7.77
C THR A 407 18.67 -6.60 -7.85
N PRO A 408 19.32 -5.86 -6.94
CA PRO A 408 19.32 -4.39 -6.99
C PRO A 408 19.70 -3.83 -8.36
N ILE A 409 20.69 -4.43 -9.02
CA ILE A 409 21.19 -3.99 -10.33
C ILE A 409 20.13 -4.22 -11.43
N ALA A 410 19.54 -5.41 -11.50
CA ALA A 410 18.55 -5.74 -12.54
C ALA A 410 17.30 -4.86 -12.40
N VAL A 411 16.84 -4.65 -11.16
CA VAL A 411 15.70 -3.77 -10.85
C VAL A 411 16.02 -2.33 -11.24
N VAL A 412 17.18 -1.79 -10.82
CA VAL A 412 17.59 -0.43 -11.19
C VAL A 412 17.65 -0.26 -12.70
N TYR A 413 18.23 -1.22 -13.43
CA TYR A 413 18.33 -1.15 -14.88
C TYR A 413 16.96 -1.03 -15.56
N GLU A 414 15.99 -1.85 -15.17
CA GLU A 414 14.63 -1.81 -15.70
C GLU A 414 13.91 -0.50 -15.33
N PHE A 415 14.03 -0.04 -14.08
CA PHE A 415 13.40 1.20 -13.63
C PHE A 415 13.98 2.43 -14.33
N VAL A 416 15.31 2.45 -14.56
CA VAL A 416 15.99 3.48 -15.36
C VAL A 416 15.64 3.37 -16.85
N ASN A 417 15.31 2.17 -17.33
CA ASN A 417 14.87 1.96 -18.69
C ASN A 417 13.49 2.54 -18.99
N ALA A 418 12.54 2.26 -18.11
CA ALA A 418 11.18 2.74 -18.21
C ALA A 418 10.97 4.15 -17.60
N CYS A 419 12.02 4.79 -17.06
CA CYS A 419 11.95 6.09 -16.38
C CYS A 419 10.92 6.10 -15.23
N VAL A 420 10.84 5.00 -14.49
CA VAL A 420 9.91 4.81 -13.37
C VAL A 420 10.27 5.76 -12.23
N PRO A 421 9.30 6.45 -11.59
CA PRO A 421 9.58 7.34 -10.47
C PRO A 421 10.24 6.66 -9.26
N VAL A 422 11.19 7.34 -8.60
CA VAL A 422 11.92 6.80 -7.44
C VAL A 422 11.03 6.37 -6.27
N LYS A 423 9.86 7.00 -6.08
CA LYS A 423 8.91 6.59 -5.03
C LYS A 423 8.46 5.13 -5.19
N VAL A 424 8.19 4.74 -6.44
CA VAL A 424 7.78 3.37 -6.79
C VAL A 424 8.93 2.39 -6.55
N LEU A 425 10.18 2.82 -6.77
CA LEU A 425 11.37 2.00 -6.47
C LEU A 425 11.50 1.75 -4.96
N VAL A 426 11.29 2.78 -4.13
CA VAL A 426 11.35 2.63 -2.67
C VAL A 426 10.26 1.70 -2.15
N GLU A 427 9.03 1.81 -2.67
CA GLU A 427 7.94 0.87 -2.38
C GLU A 427 8.30 -0.56 -2.81
N PHE A 428 8.90 -0.73 -4.00
CA PHE A 428 9.36 -2.02 -4.49
C PHE A 428 10.45 -2.63 -3.58
N CYS A 429 11.40 -1.83 -3.11
CA CYS A 429 12.45 -2.30 -2.21
C CYS A 429 11.89 -2.83 -0.88
N ALA A 430 10.83 -2.20 -0.35
CA ALA A 430 10.19 -2.64 0.88
C ALA A 430 9.57 -4.05 0.74
N ASP A 431 8.90 -4.31 -0.38
CA ASP A 431 8.22 -5.59 -0.62
C ASP A 431 9.19 -6.74 -0.94
N PHE A 432 10.36 -6.44 -1.50
CA PHE A 432 11.37 -7.45 -1.87
C PHE A 432 12.59 -7.49 -0.93
N MET A 433 12.52 -6.79 0.22
CA MET A 433 13.59 -6.73 1.22
C MET A 433 14.95 -6.30 0.64
N LEU A 434 14.93 -5.38 -0.33
CA LEU A 434 16.14 -4.79 -0.90
C LEU A 434 16.57 -3.57 -0.06
N ASP A 435 17.87 -3.31 0.02
CA ASP A 435 18.37 -2.09 0.63
C ASP A 435 17.92 -0.88 -0.20
N SER A 436 16.94 -0.15 0.34
CA SER A 436 16.37 1.03 -0.31
C SER A 436 17.39 2.14 -0.52
N THR A 437 18.38 2.29 0.37
CA THR A 437 19.37 3.37 0.29
C THR A 437 20.36 3.10 -0.84
N GLU A 438 20.92 1.90 -0.88
CA GLU A 438 21.85 1.46 -1.93
C GLU A 438 21.17 1.42 -3.30
N THR A 439 19.94 0.89 -3.37
CA THR A 439 19.17 0.81 -4.62
C THR A 439 18.79 2.19 -5.15
N THR A 440 18.44 3.13 -4.27
CA THR A 440 18.15 4.52 -4.64
C THR A 440 19.41 5.24 -5.14
N LEU A 441 20.56 5.00 -4.53
CA LEU A 441 21.83 5.58 -4.96
C LEU A 441 22.22 5.05 -6.34
N MET A 442 22.15 3.73 -6.55
CA MET A 442 22.36 3.13 -7.87
C MET A 442 21.39 3.70 -8.90
N TYR A 443 20.10 3.81 -8.58
CA TYR A 443 19.12 4.43 -9.47
C TYR A 443 19.50 5.86 -9.85
N ALA A 444 19.87 6.70 -8.88
CA ALA A 444 20.25 8.10 -9.13
C ALA A 444 21.46 8.21 -10.06
N LEU A 445 22.50 7.39 -9.82
CA LEU A 445 23.73 7.35 -10.62
C LEU A 445 23.48 6.81 -12.04
N HIS A 446 22.77 5.70 -12.17
CA HIS A 446 22.44 5.11 -13.47
C HIS A 446 21.49 5.99 -14.30
N MET A 447 20.53 6.66 -13.65
CA MET A 447 19.69 7.67 -14.32
C MET A 447 20.53 8.80 -14.89
N LEU A 448 21.52 9.32 -14.15
CA LEU A 448 22.40 10.38 -14.65
C LEU A 448 23.28 9.93 -15.81
N PHE A 449 23.88 8.75 -15.69
CA PHE A 449 24.72 8.21 -16.75
C PHE A 449 23.93 7.97 -18.04
N LYS A 450 22.67 7.56 -17.92
CA LYS A 450 21.78 7.39 -19.06
C LYS A 450 21.27 8.72 -19.60
N CYS A 451 20.93 9.66 -18.72
CA CYS A 451 20.56 11.03 -19.04
C CYS A 451 21.64 11.68 -19.93
N SER A 452 22.92 11.56 -19.57
CA SER A 452 24.01 12.18 -20.33
C SER A 452 24.21 11.63 -21.74
N LYS A 453 23.59 10.48 -22.09
CA LYS A 453 23.61 9.91 -23.44
C LYS A 453 22.37 10.28 -24.28
N ARG A 454 21.39 11.00 -23.72
CA ARG A 454 20.15 11.38 -24.43
C ARG A 454 20.35 12.68 -25.20
N GLU A 455 20.04 12.63 -26.50
CA GLU A 455 20.03 13.83 -27.36
C GLU A 455 18.72 14.62 -27.28
N ASP A 456 17.60 13.97 -26.93
CA ASP A 456 16.31 14.63 -26.74
C ASP A 456 16.31 15.45 -25.45
N ALA A 457 16.19 16.78 -25.60
CA ALA A 457 16.19 17.72 -24.48
C ALA A 457 15.05 17.49 -23.47
N LYS A 458 13.87 17.02 -23.92
CA LYS A 458 12.74 16.79 -23.02
C LYS A 458 13.00 15.57 -22.14
N GLN A 459 13.40 14.46 -22.76
CA GLN A 459 13.74 13.23 -22.02
C GLN A 459 14.96 13.45 -21.11
N HIS A 460 15.97 14.18 -21.60
CA HIS A 460 17.14 14.55 -20.80
C HIS A 460 16.71 15.28 -19.52
N HIS A 461 15.88 16.31 -19.64
CA HIS A 461 15.39 17.08 -18.49
C HIS A 461 14.54 16.23 -17.52
N GLU A 462 13.65 15.38 -18.03
CA GLU A 462 12.84 14.47 -17.21
C GLU A 462 13.71 13.49 -16.40
N MET A 463 14.72 12.87 -17.04
CA MET A 463 15.64 11.96 -16.38
C MET A 463 16.51 12.66 -15.34
N LEU A 464 16.93 13.92 -15.62
CA LEU A 464 17.69 14.74 -14.70
C LEU A 464 16.88 15.07 -13.43
N GLN A 465 15.61 15.45 -13.59
CA GLN A 465 14.70 15.67 -12.46
C GLN A 465 14.46 14.40 -11.63
N LEU A 466 14.31 13.24 -12.27
CA LEU A 466 14.13 11.97 -11.57
C LEU A 466 15.36 11.61 -10.72
N SER A 467 16.56 11.85 -11.26
CA SER A 467 17.80 11.66 -10.50
C SER A 467 17.92 12.67 -9.36
N GLU A 468 17.63 13.95 -9.59
CA GLU A 468 17.63 14.97 -8.53
C GLU A 468 16.68 14.62 -7.38
N ARG A 469 15.47 14.13 -7.69
CA ARG A 469 14.52 13.64 -6.69
C ARG A 469 15.05 12.42 -5.93
N ALA A 470 15.74 11.51 -6.61
CA ALA A 470 16.35 10.34 -5.97
C ALA A 470 17.45 10.77 -4.98
N PHE A 471 18.33 11.69 -5.36
CA PHE A 471 19.31 12.27 -4.43
C PHE A 471 18.68 13.02 -3.26
N GLY A 472 17.50 13.63 -3.48
CA GLY A 472 16.73 14.27 -2.42
C GLY A 472 16.24 13.31 -1.33
N LEU A 473 16.05 12.02 -1.66
CA LEU A 473 15.58 10.98 -0.74
C LEU A 473 16.73 10.20 -0.07
N LEU A 474 17.97 10.39 -0.49
CA LEU A 474 19.12 9.66 0.07
C LEU A 474 19.46 10.16 1.47
N GLU A 475 19.57 9.20 2.39
CA GLU A 475 20.21 9.37 3.70
C GLU A 475 21.74 9.30 3.58
N VAL A 476 22.46 9.40 4.71
CA VAL A 476 23.93 9.29 4.73
C VAL A 476 24.32 7.84 4.45
N ALA A 477 24.87 7.56 3.27
CA ALA A 477 25.51 6.29 2.95
C ALA A 477 27.04 6.42 2.94
N GLU A 478 27.73 5.33 3.27
CA GLU A 478 29.19 5.27 3.28
C GLU A 478 29.75 5.40 1.86
N ASN A 479 30.90 6.07 1.74
CA ASN A 479 31.62 6.23 0.46
C ASN A 479 30.83 6.92 -0.68
N ILE A 480 29.69 7.58 -0.39
CA ILE A 480 28.92 8.34 -1.39
C ILE A 480 29.82 9.29 -2.18
N PHE A 481 30.71 10.03 -1.50
CA PHE A 481 31.58 11.00 -2.16
C PHE A 481 32.45 10.37 -3.25
N ILE A 482 33.06 9.21 -2.97
CA ILE A 482 33.92 8.50 -3.91
C ILE A 482 33.10 7.98 -5.09
N ARG A 483 31.92 7.40 -4.83
CA ARG A 483 31.02 6.92 -5.89
C ARG A 483 30.49 8.04 -6.79
N LEU A 484 30.18 9.20 -6.21
CA LEU A 484 29.82 10.40 -6.95
C LEU A 484 30.99 10.90 -7.80
N TYR A 485 32.22 10.87 -7.28
CA TYR A 485 33.42 11.23 -8.04
C TYR A 485 33.68 10.26 -9.19
N ASP A 486 33.57 8.96 -8.97
CA ASP A 486 33.69 7.95 -10.02
C ASP A 486 32.63 8.13 -11.11
N CYS A 487 31.39 8.46 -10.71
CA CYS A 487 30.33 8.79 -11.64
C CYS A 487 30.67 10.05 -12.44
N LEU A 488 31.10 11.14 -11.78
CA LEU A 488 31.56 12.38 -12.42
C LEU A 488 32.60 12.07 -13.49
N MET A 489 33.60 11.24 -13.17
CA MET A 489 34.68 10.87 -14.08
C MET A 489 34.23 10.00 -15.26
N SER A 490 33.03 9.41 -15.20
CA SER A 490 32.46 8.53 -16.24
C SER A 490 31.38 9.21 -17.10
N MET A 491 30.85 10.36 -16.70
CA MET A 491 29.80 11.10 -17.42
C MET A 491 30.23 11.70 -18.75
N ASP A 492 29.29 12.16 -19.57
CA ASP A 492 29.60 12.94 -20.77
C ASP A 492 30.29 14.28 -20.38
N PRO A 493 31.52 14.58 -20.86
CA PRO A 493 32.22 15.84 -20.61
C PRO A 493 31.47 17.11 -21.03
N TYR A 494 30.47 17.00 -21.91
CA TYR A 494 29.74 18.15 -22.44
C TYR A 494 28.36 18.36 -21.77
N ASP A 495 27.93 17.46 -20.87
CA ASP A 495 26.66 17.61 -20.14
C ASP A 495 26.84 18.41 -18.84
N TYR A 496 26.95 19.72 -18.98
CA TYR A 496 27.16 20.61 -17.84
C TYR A 496 26.02 20.59 -16.83
N GLU A 497 24.78 20.32 -17.25
CA GLU A 497 23.64 20.25 -16.33
C GLU A 497 23.75 19.05 -15.40
N ALA A 498 24.05 17.87 -15.97
CA ALA A 498 24.21 16.65 -15.20
C ALA A 498 25.50 16.68 -14.35
N ILE A 499 26.60 17.24 -14.87
CA ILE A 499 27.84 17.49 -14.11
C ILE A 499 27.57 18.42 -12.92
N ASN A 500 26.81 19.51 -13.12
CA ASN A 500 26.46 20.43 -12.05
C ASN A 500 25.64 19.74 -10.95
N LEU A 501 24.70 18.86 -11.32
CA LEU A 501 23.94 18.09 -10.33
C LEU A 501 24.87 17.22 -9.48
N ILE A 502 25.81 16.48 -10.10
CA ILE A 502 26.77 15.67 -9.34
C ILE A 502 27.64 16.54 -8.43
N ILE A 503 28.18 17.64 -8.92
CA ILE A 503 29.01 18.53 -8.10
C ILE A 503 28.22 19.07 -6.90
N LYS A 504 26.95 19.44 -7.08
CA LYS A 504 26.08 19.86 -5.95
C LYS A 504 25.91 18.74 -4.92
N GLN A 505 25.71 17.50 -5.36
CA GLN A 505 25.59 16.36 -4.43
C GLN A 505 26.92 16.02 -3.76
N MET A 506 28.04 16.08 -4.49
CA MET A 506 29.37 15.89 -3.89
C MET A 506 29.64 16.95 -2.81
N ASN A 507 29.22 18.20 -3.02
CA ASN A 507 29.35 19.27 -2.04
C ASN A 507 28.55 18.96 -0.75
N LYS A 508 27.33 18.44 -0.90
CA LYS A 508 26.47 18.03 0.23
C LYS A 508 27.09 16.91 1.07
N HIS A 509 27.83 16.00 0.44
CA HIS A 509 28.42 14.82 1.08
C HIS A 509 29.95 14.91 1.29
N ALA A 510 30.55 16.10 1.11
CA ALA A 510 31.97 16.30 1.33
C ALA A 510 32.31 16.36 2.83
N LEU A 511 33.39 15.67 3.23
CA LEU A 511 33.95 15.77 4.57
C LEU A 511 34.79 17.05 4.65
N LEU A 512 34.36 18.02 5.46
CA LEU A 512 35.03 19.32 5.61
C LEU A 512 36.48 19.18 6.11
N ASP A 513 36.76 18.15 6.90
CA ASP A 513 38.10 17.87 7.44
C ASP A 513 39.03 17.18 6.44
N SER A 514 38.51 16.72 5.29
CA SER A 514 39.31 16.07 4.25
C SER A 514 39.85 17.11 3.26
N GLU A 515 41.17 17.32 3.29
CA GLU A 515 41.87 18.18 2.32
C GLU A 515 41.65 17.69 0.88
N GLN A 516 41.59 16.38 0.67
CA GLN A 516 41.37 15.78 -0.65
C GLN A 516 39.98 16.10 -1.20
N HIS A 517 38.93 15.96 -0.39
CA HIS A 517 37.55 16.26 -0.82
C HIS A 517 37.43 17.76 -1.13
N THR A 518 37.96 18.60 -0.25
CA THR A 518 37.95 20.06 -0.44
C THR A 518 38.67 20.47 -1.73
N LEU A 519 39.81 19.84 -2.02
CA LEU A 519 40.57 20.13 -3.23
C LEU A 519 39.83 19.68 -4.51
N ILE A 520 39.31 18.45 -4.53
CA ILE A 520 38.54 17.92 -5.67
C ILE A 520 37.33 18.82 -5.93
N MET A 521 36.58 19.17 -4.89
CA MET A 521 35.40 20.03 -4.98
C MET A 521 35.73 21.42 -5.51
N ARG A 522 36.80 22.04 -5.00
CA ARG A 522 37.26 23.34 -5.48
C ARG A 522 37.62 23.29 -6.97
N ARG A 523 38.37 22.27 -7.39
CA ARG A 523 38.80 22.10 -8.79
C ARG A 523 37.60 21.89 -9.73
N ALA A 524 36.71 20.97 -9.38
CA ALA A 524 35.51 20.69 -10.17
C ALA A 524 34.60 21.92 -10.29
N SER A 525 34.39 22.65 -9.19
CA SER A 525 33.54 23.84 -9.17
C SER A 525 34.14 24.99 -10.00
N VAL A 526 35.44 25.25 -9.88
CA VAL A 526 36.14 26.28 -10.67
C VAL A 526 36.13 25.93 -12.15
N ALA A 527 36.39 24.66 -12.50
CA ALA A 527 36.37 24.21 -13.88
C ALA A 527 34.97 24.37 -14.49
N LEU A 528 33.91 23.91 -13.81
CA LEU A 528 32.54 24.04 -14.31
C LEU A 528 32.12 25.51 -14.44
N GLN A 529 32.40 26.34 -13.44
CA GLN A 529 32.05 27.76 -13.47
C GLN A 529 32.74 28.48 -14.63
N PHE A 530 33.99 28.14 -14.93
CA PHE A 530 34.68 28.67 -16.09
C PHE A 530 34.01 28.20 -17.40
N LEU A 531 33.78 26.89 -17.53
CA LEU A 531 33.26 26.28 -18.76
C LEU A 531 31.84 26.73 -19.13
N VAL A 532 30.97 26.96 -18.14
CA VAL A 532 29.62 27.51 -18.37
C VAL A 532 29.66 28.93 -18.95
N ASN A 533 30.71 29.70 -18.64
CA ASN A 533 30.87 31.08 -19.11
C ASN A 533 31.64 31.19 -20.44
N VAL A 534 32.28 30.12 -20.90
CA VAL A 534 33.06 30.10 -22.15
C VAL A 534 32.24 29.46 -23.25
N VAL A 535 31.95 30.25 -24.28
CA VAL A 535 31.33 29.75 -25.52
C VAL A 535 32.43 29.29 -26.47
N ARG A 536 32.32 28.03 -26.93
CA ARG A 536 33.22 27.46 -27.92
C ARG A 536 33.19 28.26 -29.23
N ARG A 537 34.37 28.57 -29.79
CA ARG A 537 34.50 29.32 -31.05
C ARG A 537 34.99 28.45 -32.19
N GLU A 538 35.90 27.54 -31.90
CA GLU A 538 36.57 26.72 -32.91
C GLU A 538 36.04 25.29 -32.94
N THR A 539 36.30 24.60 -34.05
CA THR A 539 35.98 23.17 -34.17
C THR A 539 36.84 22.33 -33.22
N PRO A 540 36.30 21.20 -32.72
CA PRO A 540 37.06 20.25 -31.91
C PRO A 540 38.39 19.85 -32.54
N THR A 541 39.44 19.81 -31.72
CA THR A 541 40.79 19.46 -32.19
C THR A 541 40.92 17.94 -32.37
N ASP A 542 41.86 17.50 -33.23
CA ASP A 542 42.15 16.06 -33.40
C ASP A 542 42.55 15.37 -32.09
N ASN A 543 43.25 16.10 -31.21
CA ASN A 543 43.65 15.60 -29.89
C ASN A 543 42.45 15.39 -28.97
N GLU A 544 41.45 16.28 -29.02
CA GLU A 544 40.20 16.15 -28.27
C GLU A 544 39.36 14.98 -28.80
N LEU A 545 39.27 14.82 -30.12
CA LEU A 545 38.58 13.70 -30.76
C LEU A 545 39.20 12.36 -30.35
N ARG A 546 40.53 12.26 -30.42
CA ARG A 546 41.27 11.06 -30.02
C ARG A 546 41.07 10.75 -28.53
N TRP A 547 41.27 11.75 -27.67
CA TRP A 547 41.07 11.59 -26.23
C TRP A 547 39.64 11.15 -25.89
N PHE A 548 38.63 11.76 -26.51
CA PHE A 548 37.23 11.40 -26.25
C PHE A 548 36.95 9.96 -26.65
N HIS A 549 37.50 9.50 -27.77
CA HIS A 549 37.35 8.12 -28.22
C HIS A 549 38.02 7.13 -27.26
N GLU A 550 39.29 7.35 -26.90
CA GLU A 550 40.03 6.53 -25.93
C GLU A 550 39.33 6.47 -24.56
N ARG A 551 38.79 7.60 -24.12
CA ARG A 551 37.99 7.66 -22.89
C ARG A 551 36.72 6.85 -23.00
N LYS A 552 36.00 6.95 -24.11
CA LYS A 552 34.74 6.23 -24.33
C LYS A 552 34.97 4.72 -24.33
N THR A 553 35.99 4.24 -25.06
CA THR A 553 36.34 2.82 -25.08
C THR A 553 36.76 2.32 -23.69
N PHE A 554 37.55 3.10 -22.96
CA PHE A 554 37.92 2.77 -21.57
C PHE A 554 36.70 2.61 -20.66
N ILE A 555 35.74 3.54 -20.72
CA ILE A 555 34.52 3.47 -19.91
C ILE A 555 33.65 2.29 -20.32
N GLU A 556 33.50 2.02 -21.61
CA GLU A 556 32.72 0.86 -22.11
C GLU A 556 33.33 -0.46 -21.65
N HIS A 557 34.67 -0.60 -21.70
CA HIS A 557 35.39 -1.77 -21.18
C HIS A 557 35.27 -1.93 -19.65
N ARG A 558 35.33 -0.83 -18.90
CA ARG A 558 35.14 -0.85 -17.45
C ARG A 558 33.73 -1.37 -17.10
N MET A 559 32.71 -0.87 -17.79
CA MET A 559 31.31 -1.26 -17.55
C MET A 559 31.03 -2.72 -17.98
N SER A 560 31.65 -3.22 -19.04
CA SER A 560 31.51 -4.63 -19.45
C SER A 560 32.19 -5.59 -18.47
N ASN A 561 33.34 -5.21 -17.91
CA ASN A 561 34.06 -6.03 -16.94
C ASN A 561 33.35 -6.06 -15.57
N GLU A 562 32.73 -4.95 -15.15
CA GLU A 562 31.89 -4.92 -13.95
C GLU A 562 30.63 -5.79 -14.12
N GLN A 563 30.04 -5.87 -15.32
CA GLN A 563 28.95 -6.80 -15.62
C GLN A 563 29.42 -8.27 -15.63
N SER A 564 30.59 -8.56 -16.21
CA SER A 564 31.18 -9.90 -16.30
C SER A 564 31.63 -10.48 -14.96
N ALA A 565 32.35 -9.70 -14.14
CA ALA A 565 32.82 -10.15 -12.82
C ALA A 565 31.67 -10.43 -11.84
N LEU A 566 30.53 -9.78 -12.00
CA LEU A 566 29.33 -9.98 -11.18
C LEU A 566 28.43 -11.11 -11.71
N SER A 567 28.48 -11.44 -13.01
CA SER A 567 27.82 -12.64 -13.56
C SER A 567 28.49 -13.94 -13.09
N ILE A 568 29.82 -13.95 -12.91
CA ILE A 568 30.57 -15.10 -12.40
C ILE A 568 30.24 -15.41 -10.93
N LEU A 569 29.71 -14.45 -10.17
CA LEU A 569 29.24 -14.67 -8.79
C LEU A 569 27.80 -15.20 -8.72
N ALA A 570 27.05 -15.19 -9.83
CA ALA A 570 25.69 -15.72 -9.91
C ALA A 570 25.63 -17.20 -10.34
N GLU A 571 26.69 -17.72 -10.95
CA GLU A 571 26.83 -19.12 -11.32
C GLU A 571 28.05 -19.72 -10.63
N GLY A 572 27.82 -20.48 -9.56
CA GLY A 572 28.86 -21.22 -8.88
C GLY A 572 29.50 -22.26 -9.79
N ASN A 573 30.56 -21.89 -10.49
CA ASN A 573 31.53 -22.80 -11.07
C ASN A 573 32.89 -22.11 -11.18
N THR A 574 33.80 -22.51 -10.30
CA THR A 574 35.23 -22.20 -10.40
C THR A 574 35.85 -23.11 -11.46
N ASP A 575 36.19 -22.56 -12.62
CA ASP A 575 37.42 -22.90 -13.35
C ASP A 575 37.63 -21.99 -14.55
N GLY A 576 38.80 -21.34 -14.63
CA GLY A 576 39.20 -20.55 -15.78
C GLY A 576 40.23 -19.48 -15.43
N SER A 577 41.50 -19.79 -15.64
CA SER A 577 42.66 -18.89 -15.48
C SER A 577 42.49 -17.53 -16.15
N PRO A 578 43.11 -16.45 -15.63
CA PRO A 578 43.18 -15.17 -16.33
C PRO A 578 44.08 -15.33 -17.56
N VAL A 579 43.50 -15.32 -18.76
CA VAL A 579 44.28 -15.28 -20.00
C VAL A 579 44.77 -13.85 -20.22
N GLU A 580 46.09 -13.71 -20.23
CA GLU A 580 46.83 -12.58 -20.79
C GLU A 580 46.33 -12.24 -22.19
N ILE A 581 45.67 -11.08 -22.35
CA ILE A 581 45.54 -10.41 -23.65
C ILE A 581 46.01 -8.98 -23.45
N LEU A 582 47.33 -8.84 -23.32
CA LEU A 582 48.04 -7.56 -23.25
C LEU A 582 49.19 -7.60 -24.25
N ALA A 583 48.92 -8.02 -25.48
CA ALA A 583 49.84 -7.95 -26.61
C ALA A 583 49.12 -8.37 -27.89
N ASN A 584 48.33 -7.48 -28.49
CA ASN A 584 48.10 -7.40 -29.93
C ASN A 584 47.06 -6.31 -30.18
N ASP A 585 47.53 -5.08 -30.36
CA ASP A 585 47.03 -4.16 -31.38
C ASP A 585 48.11 -3.09 -31.59
N ILE A 586 49.21 -3.58 -32.14
CA ILE A 586 50.28 -2.78 -32.73
C ILE A 586 49.81 -2.42 -34.14
N TYR A 587 49.66 -1.12 -34.40
CA TYR A 587 49.64 -0.49 -35.72
C TYR A 587 48.57 -0.97 -36.72
N GLU A 588 47.41 -0.32 -36.68
CA GLU A 588 46.70 0.00 -37.93
C GLU A 588 46.70 1.51 -38.16
N ARG A 589 47.17 1.88 -39.36
CA ARG A 589 47.32 3.25 -39.84
C ARG A 589 45.96 3.92 -39.94
N HIS A 590 45.99 5.24 -39.71
CA HIS A 590 45.02 6.25 -40.12
C HIS A 590 44.14 5.85 -41.31
N ASP A 591 42.92 5.42 -41.00
CA ASP A 591 41.76 5.67 -41.84
C ASP A 591 40.69 6.29 -40.95
N MET A 592 40.00 7.29 -41.50
CA MET A 592 39.11 8.23 -40.82
C MET A 592 38.16 7.55 -39.84
N LEU A 593 38.52 7.58 -38.56
CA LEU A 593 37.61 7.32 -37.46
C LEU A 593 36.44 8.30 -37.61
N ASP A 594 35.26 7.80 -37.98
CA ASP A 594 33.99 8.54 -38.01
C ASP A 594 33.54 8.81 -36.54
N VAL A 595 34.45 9.39 -35.74
CA VAL A 595 34.27 9.73 -34.33
C VAL A 595 33.45 11.00 -34.28
N ARG A 596 32.14 10.79 -34.14
CA ARG A 596 31.20 11.89 -33.91
C ARG A 596 31.16 12.19 -32.41
N LEU A 597 31.55 13.41 -32.07
CA LEU A 597 31.30 13.96 -30.73
C LEU A 597 29.79 14.15 -30.52
N PRO A 598 29.33 14.16 -29.26
CA PRO A 598 27.96 14.55 -28.93
C PRO A 598 27.60 15.90 -29.53
N SER A 599 26.32 16.09 -29.88
CA SER A 599 25.83 17.35 -30.47
C SER A 599 26.18 18.59 -29.64
N ARG A 600 26.24 18.45 -28.31
CA ARG A 600 26.63 19.48 -27.33
C ARG A 600 28.08 19.94 -27.45
N ALA A 601 28.98 19.11 -27.98
CA ALA A 601 30.38 19.48 -28.16
C ALA A 601 30.58 20.63 -29.16
N ARG A 602 29.56 20.94 -29.99
CA ARG A 602 29.59 22.10 -30.90
C ARG A 602 29.63 23.44 -30.18
N GLY A 603 29.04 23.53 -28.99
CA GLY A 603 28.95 24.78 -28.21
C GLY A 603 29.78 24.77 -26.93
N CYS A 604 30.25 23.61 -26.49
CA CYS A 604 30.84 23.40 -25.18
C CYS A 604 32.25 22.78 -25.28
N LEU A 605 33.12 23.14 -24.34
CA LEU A 605 34.44 22.51 -24.16
C LEU A 605 34.36 21.30 -23.21
N PRO A 606 35.24 20.30 -23.33
CA PRO A 606 35.17 19.12 -22.49
C PRO A 606 35.56 19.45 -21.04
N PHE A 607 34.76 18.98 -20.07
CA PHE A 607 35.01 19.21 -18.64
C PHE A 607 36.23 18.46 -18.08
N HIS A 608 36.33 17.15 -18.31
CA HIS A 608 37.31 16.28 -17.65
C HIS A 608 38.79 16.65 -17.86
N PRO A 609 39.24 17.16 -19.03
CA PRO A 609 40.64 17.55 -19.22
C PRO A 609 41.13 18.61 -18.21
N PHE A 610 40.23 19.44 -17.67
CA PHE A 610 40.56 20.44 -16.64
C PHE A 610 40.85 19.82 -15.26
N LEU A 611 40.56 18.53 -15.09
CA LEU A 611 40.80 17.78 -13.86
C LEU A 611 42.05 16.90 -13.90
N PHE A 612 42.80 16.86 -15.01
CA PHE A 612 44.03 16.08 -15.10
C PHE A 612 45.04 16.43 -14.02
N GLU A 613 45.79 15.41 -13.59
CA GLU A 613 46.89 15.55 -12.63
C GLU A 613 48.25 15.32 -13.29
N ASP A 614 48.32 14.51 -14.34
CA ASP A 614 49.57 14.30 -15.08
C ASP A 614 49.87 15.50 -15.99
N SER A 615 51.09 16.01 -15.84
CA SER A 615 51.67 17.04 -16.71
C SER A 615 51.75 16.60 -18.18
N SER A 616 51.82 15.30 -18.47
CA SER A 616 51.86 14.77 -19.82
C SER A 616 50.49 14.94 -20.52
N ASP A 617 49.40 14.54 -19.86
CA ASP A 617 48.03 14.71 -20.34
C ASP A 617 47.66 16.18 -20.50
N VAL A 618 48.07 17.02 -19.53
CA VAL A 618 47.85 18.47 -19.64
C VAL A 618 48.55 19.03 -20.89
N ARG A 619 49.77 18.59 -21.19
CA ARG A 619 50.55 19.06 -22.34
C ARG A 619 50.01 18.54 -23.67
N ASN A 620 49.60 17.28 -23.72
CA ASN A 620 49.26 16.59 -24.95
C ASN A 620 47.78 16.74 -25.34
N ILE A 621 46.90 17.01 -24.37
CA ILE A 621 45.45 17.03 -24.56
C ILE A 621 44.87 18.41 -24.20
N LEU A 622 45.03 18.85 -22.94
CA LEU A 622 44.40 20.10 -22.47
C LEU A 622 44.97 21.35 -23.15
N LEU A 623 46.29 21.46 -23.25
CA LEU A 623 46.98 22.62 -23.84
C LEU A 623 46.58 22.85 -25.30
N PRO A 624 46.52 21.82 -26.18
CA PRO A 624 45.97 21.95 -27.53
C PRO A 624 44.53 22.48 -27.56
N ILE A 625 43.65 22.00 -26.67
CA ILE A 625 42.26 22.49 -26.57
C ILE A 625 42.24 23.97 -26.18
N ILE A 626 43.04 24.36 -25.17
CA ILE A 626 43.16 25.76 -24.75
C ILE A 626 43.67 26.63 -25.90
N TYR A 627 44.72 26.19 -26.60
CA TYR A 627 45.33 26.96 -27.69
C TYR A 627 44.42 27.14 -28.89
N ALA A 628 43.53 26.18 -29.19
CA ALA A 628 42.53 26.35 -30.23
C ALA A 628 41.54 27.49 -29.88
N GLU A 629 41.17 27.63 -28.61
CA GLU A 629 40.22 28.65 -28.16
C GLU A 629 40.88 29.97 -27.72
N LEU A 630 42.21 30.05 -27.73
CA LEU A 630 42.97 31.16 -27.17
C LEU A 630 43.07 32.34 -28.15
N SER A 631 42.78 33.54 -27.65
CA SER A 631 42.90 34.79 -28.39
C SER A 631 43.41 35.92 -27.48
N VAL A 632 43.89 37.00 -28.07
CA VAL A 632 44.28 38.21 -27.31
C VAL A 632 43.12 38.85 -26.54
N TYR A 633 41.87 38.54 -26.90
CA TYR A 633 40.68 39.10 -26.25
C TYR A 633 40.20 38.29 -25.04
N ASN A 634 40.48 36.98 -24.99
CA ASN A 634 40.04 36.10 -23.90
C ASN A 634 41.19 35.56 -23.03
N VAL A 635 42.45 35.84 -23.37
CA VAL A 635 43.63 35.34 -22.63
C VAL A 635 43.58 35.68 -21.13
N GLU A 636 43.04 36.82 -20.75
CA GLU A 636 42.89 37.21 -19.33
C GLU A 636 41.98 36.25 -18.55
N LEU A 637 40.91 35.74 -19.19
CA LEU A 637 40.01 34.73 -18.59
C LEU A 637 40.75 33.42 -18.34
N TRP A 638 41.56 32.98 -19.30
CA TRP A 638 42.36 31.77 -19.18
C TRP A 638 43.48 31.91 -18.13
N LEU A 639 44.12 33.09 -18.05
CA LEU A 639 45.11 33.38 -17.02
C LEU A 639 44.52 33.35 -15.60
N GLU A 640 43.28 33.84 -15.47
CA GLU A 640 42.54 33.79 -14.21
C GLU A 640 42.19 32.35 -13.83
N LEU A 641 41.73 31.52 -14.77
CA LEU A 641 41.52 30.09 -14.54
C LEU A 641 42.82 29.39 -14.06
N VAL A 642 43.93 29.59 -14.77
CA VAL A 642 45.23 29.01 -14.40
C VAL A 642 45.69 29.49 -13.01
N ARG A 643 45.35 30.73 -12.62
CA ARG A 643 45.61 31.25 -11.27
C ARG A 643 44.80 30.49 -10.21
N GLN A 644 43.56 30.15 -10.50
CA GLN A 644 42.69 29.40 -9.58
C GLN A 644 42.97 27.89 -9.57
N MET A 645 43.64 27.37 -10.62
CA MET A 645 43.96 25.95 -10.83
C MET A 645 45.49 25.68 -10.88
N PRO A 646 46.23 25.88 -9.79
CA PRO A 646 47.69 25.79 -9.80
C PRO A 646 48.25 24.40 -10.17
N ARG A 647 47.48 23.32 -9.96
CA ARG A 647 47.88 21.95 -10.31
C ARG A 647 47.99 21.68 -11.81
N LEU A 648 47.39 22.51 -12.66
CA LEU A 648 47.55 22.38 -14.12
C LEU A 648 48.98 22.67 -14.57
N ALA A 649 49.79 23.36 -13.74
CA ALA A 649 51.19 23.69 -14.03
C ALA A 649 51.42 24.41 -15.38
N ILE A 650 50.39 25.10 -15.89
CA ILE A 650 50.49 25.88 -17.15
C ILE A 650 51.19 27.21 -16.86
N SER A 651 52.21 27.51 -17.65
CA SER A 651 52.96 28.77 -17.56
C SER A 651 52.12 29.95 -18.05
N LYS A 652 51.85 30.90 -17.16
CA LYS A 652 51.10 32.14 -17.47
C LYS A 652 51.79 32.98 -18.55
N SER A 653 53.12 33.08 -18.49
CA SER A 653 53.89 33.83 -19.49
C SER A 653 53.83 33.17 -20.86
N ASP A 654 53.83 31.83 -20.91
CA ASP A 654 53.78 31.10 -22.18
C ASP A 654 52.39 31.15 -22.79
N LEU A 655 51.33 31.10 -21.98
CA LEU A 655 49.96 31.27 -22.44
C LEU A 655 49.74 32.67 -23.06
N LEU A 656 50.23 33.72 -22.38
CA LEU A 656 50.16 35.10 -22.90
C LEU A 656 50.96 35.25 -24.19
N ALA A 657 52.19 34.73 -24.23
CA ALA A 657 53.02 34.76 -25.43
C ALA A 657 52.36 33.99 -26.59
N LYS A 658 51.75 32.83 -26.31
CA LYS A 658 51.08 32.01 -27.32
C LYS A 658 49.85 32.70 -27.88
N ALA A 659 49.04 33.38 -27.07
CA ALA A 659 47.88 34.15 -27.54
C ALA A 659 48.29 35.23 -28.56
N ILE A 660 49.40 35.94 -28.27
CA ILE A 660 49.97 36.92 -29.18
C ILE A 660 50.46 36.22 -30.45
N LEU A 661 51.29 35.17 -30.32
CA LEU A 661 51.85 34.42 -31.45
C LEU A 661 50.77 33.83 -32.38
N LEU A 662 49.64 33.36 -31.85
CA LEU A 662 48.51 32.87 -32.65
C LEU A 662 47.90 33.98 -33.51
N LEU A 663 47.72 35.18 -32.95
CA LEU A 663 47.28 36.35 -33.70
C LEU A 663 48.30 36.71 -34.80
N VAL A 664 49.59 36.73 -34.46
CA VAL A 664 50.66 37.03 -35.44
C VAL A 664 50.64 36.03 -36.60
N ASN A 665 50.56 34.73 -36.28
CA ASN A 665 50.61 33.67 -37.27
C ASN A 665 49.39 33.72 -38.18
N SER A 666 48.19 33.90 -37.61
CA SER A 666 46.95 34.06 -38.39
C SER A 666 47.05 35.25 -39.36
N ARG A 667 47.54 36.40 -38.90
CA ARG A 667 47.73 37.59 -39.75
C ARG A 667 48.81 37.37 -40.80
N THR A 668 49.91 36.71 -40.44
CA THR A 668 51.00 36.35 -41.36
C THR A 668 50.54 35.39 -42.45
N GLU A 669 49.75 34.37 -42.10
CA GLU A 669 49.15 33.41 -43.05
C GLU A 669 48.14 34.08 -43.98
N SER A 670 47.35 35.03 -43.46
CA SER A 670 46.42 35.83 -44.27
C SER A 670 47.10 36.93 -45.11
N GLY A 671 48.40 37.18 -44.91
CA GLY A 671 49.14 38.26 -45.57
C GLY A 671 48.73 39.67 -45.13
N MET A 672 48.06 39.82 -43.99
CA MET A 672 47.53 41.10 -43.47
C MET A 672 48.41 41.65 -42.33
N SER A 673 48.46 42.97 -42.21
CA SER A 673 49.07 43.66 -41.06
C SER A 673 48.15 43.64 -39.84
N LEU A 674 48.68 43.91 -38.64
CA LEU A 674 47.87 44.08 -37.43
C LEU A 674 47.04 45.36 -37.50
N GLU A 675 45.80 45.29 -37.04
CA GLU A 675 44.92 46.47 -36.93
C GLU A 675 45.32 47.33 -35.72
N SER A 676 44.99 48.63 -35.73
CA SER A 676 45.38 49.55 -34.65
C SER A 676 44.86 49.11 -33.26
N GLY A 677 43.62 48.60 -33.19
CA GLY A 677 43.05 48.04 -31.96
C GLY A 677 43.77 46.78 -31.47
N GLU A 678 44.27 45.94 -32.39
CA GLU A 678 45.05 44.74 -32.06
C GLU A 678 46.43 45.12 -31.52
N VAL A 679 47.08 46.10 -32.15
CA VAL A 679 48.36 46.67 -31.71
C VAL A 679 48.26 47.21 -30.28
N ASP A 680 47.22 48.00 -29.98
CA ASP A 680 46.99 48.54 -28.65
C ASP A 680 46.70 47.44 -27.62
N LYS A 681 45.91 46.43 -27.99
CA LYS A 681 45.63 45.30 -27.11
C LYS A 681 46.88 44.48 -26.81
N VAL A 682 47.68 44.13 -27.83
CA VAL A 682 48.96 43.42 -27.66
C VAL A 682 49.92 44.24 -26.79
N ARG A 683 50.04 45.55 -27.03
CA ARG A 683 50.85 46.46 -26.20
C ARG A 683 50.41 46.42 -24.74
N SER A 684 49.10 46.52 -24.46
CA SER A 684 48.55 46.47 -23.11
C SER A 684 48.81 45.12 -22.42
N LEU A 685 48.66 44.01 -23.14
CA LEU A 685 48.87 42.65 -22.61
C LEU A 685 50.34 42.43 -22.25
N ILE A 686 51.27 42.80 -23.13
CA ILE A 686 52.70 42.68 -22.84
C ILE A 686 53.03 43.57 -21.64
N PHE A 687 52.59 44.84 -21.62
CA PHE A 687 52.89 45.76 -20.53
C PHE A 687 52.40 45.25 -19.17
N SER A 688 51.20 44.66 -19.14
CA SER A 688 50.56 44.12 -17.92
C SER A 688 51.18 42.81 -17.39
N ALA A 689 52.12 42.20 -18.12
CA ALA A 689 52.71 40.93 -17.75
C ALA A 689 53.57 41.01 -16.46
N GLY A 690 53.22 40.19 -15.46
CA GLY A 690 53.97 40.10 -14.20
C GLY A 690 55.39 39.55 -14.36
N ASN A 691 55.62 38.58 -15.25
CA ASN A 691 56.95 38.03 -15.56
C ASN A 691 57.45 38.54 -16.92
N ARG A 692 57.98 39.76 -16.92
CA ARG A 692 58.47 40.48 -18.11
C ARG A 692 59.53 39.69 -18.89
N VAL A 693 60.49 39.09 -18.19
CA VAL A 693 61.59 38.32 -18.80
C VAL A 693 61.10 37.01 -19.42
N GLY A 694 60.17 36.32 -18.75
CA GLY A 694 59.55 35.10 -19.26
C GLY A 694 58.77 35.34 -20.54
N VAL A 695 57.91 36.35 -20.55
CA VAL A 695 57.12 36.74 -21.75
C VAL A 695 58.03 37.16 -22.90
N ALA A 696 59.06 37.97 -22.64
CA ALA A 696 60.00 38.39 -23.68
C ALA A 696 60.76 37.20 -24.29
N LYS A 697 61.24 36.25 -23.48
CA LYS A 697 61.91 35.03 -23.97
C LYS A 697 60.98 34.16 -24.81
N ALA A 698 59.75 33.94 -24.35
CA ALA A 698 58.75 33.13 -25.06
C ALA A 698 58.34 33.75 -26.40
N LEU A 699 58.07 35.07 -26.41
CA LEU A 699 57.77 35.82 -27.63
C LEU A 699 58.94 35.79 -28.62
N MET A 700 60.17 36.04 -28.16
CA MET A 700 61.35 36.02 -29.02
C MET A 700 61.62 34.63 -29.63
N ALA A 701 61.36 33.56 -28.88
CA ALA A 701 61.48 32.21 -29.41
C ALA A 701 60.47 31.94 -30.54
N GLY A 702 59.21 32.38 -30.37
CA GLY A 702 58.17 32.25 -31.39
C GLY A 702 58.39 33.14 -32.61
N ILE A 703 58.71 34.43 -32.41
CA ILE A 703 58.93 35.40 -33.49
C ILE A 703 60.10 35.00 -34.40
N ARG A 704 61.12 34.32 -33.85
CA ARG A 704 62.24 33.79 -34.65
C ARG A 704 61.81 32.79 -35.73
N GLN A 705 60.70 32.09 -35.51
CA GLN A 705 60.17 31.08 -36.44
C GLN A 705 59.29 31.71 -37.55
N ILE A 706 58.89 32.96 -37.40
CA ILE A 706 58.02 33.67 -38.33
C ILE A 706 58.87 34.29 -39.46
N PRO A 707 58.50 34.16 -40.75
CA PRO A 707 59.23 34.81 -41.84
C PRO A 707 59.22 36.34 -41.71
N LEU A 708 60.18 37.01 -42.36
CA LEU A 708 60.31 38.46 -42.29
C LEU A 708 59.19 39.11 -43.12
N CYS A 709 58.22 39.73 -42.43
CA CYS A 709 57.01 40.32 -43.00
C CYS A 709 56.59 41.58 -42.20
N GLU A 710 55.65 42.37 -42.73
CA GLU A 710 55.18 43.61 -42.10
C GLU A 710 54.64 43.37 -40.68
N THR A 711 53.86 42.30 -40.50
CA THR A 711 53.34 41.87 -39.20
C THR A 711 54.47 41.64 -38.20
N ARG A 712 55.55 40.94 -38.60
CA ARG A 712 56.73 40.70 -37.76
C ARG A 712 57.43 42.01 -37.35
N LEU A 713 57.55 42.97 -38.27
CA LEU A 713 58.14 44.29 -37.97
C LEU A 713 57.29 45.07 -36.97
N GLN A 714 55.96 45.04 -37.11
CA GLN A 714 55.04 45.71 -36.19
C GLN A 714 55.15 45.16 -34.77
N ILE A 715 55.25 43.84 -34.59
CA ILE A 715 55.42 43.24 -33.25
C ILE A 715 56.77 43.54 -32.63
N LEU A 716 57.85 43.57 -33.43
CA LEU A 716 59.16 43.99 -32.94
C LEU A 716 59.13 45.45 -32.49
N ALA A 717 58.43 46.33 -33.23
CA ALA A 717 58.22 47.72 -32.83
C ALA A 717 57.42 47.83 -31.51
N ILE A 718 56.32 47.08 -31.36
CA ILE A 718 55.58 47.01 -30.08
C ILE A 718 56.48 46.52 -28.96
N GLY A 719 57.33 45.52 -29.21
CA GLY A 719 58.30 45.00 -28.25
C GLY A 719 59.31 46.06 -27.80
N VAL A 720 59.82 46.89 -28.72
CA VAL A 720 60.72 48.01 -28.43
C VAL A 720 60.00 49.07 -27.61
N ASP A 721 58.79 49.48 -28.01
CA ASP A 721 57.97 50.47 -27.29
C ASP A 721 57.75 50.01 -25.83
N VAL A 722 57.34 48.76 -25.63
CA VAL A 722 57.06 48.22 -24.29
C VAL A 722 58.35 48.05 -23.48
N ALA A 723 59.47 47.67 -24.10
CA ALA A 723 60.75 47.59 -23.41
C ALA A 723 61.24 48.97 -22.94
N GLN A 724 61.10 50.02 -23.75
CA GLN A 724 61.40 51.39 -23.37
C GLN A 724 60.52 51.85 -22.18
N MET A 725 59.22 51.53 -22.22
CA MET A 725 58.31 51.81 -21.10
C MET A 725 58.69 51.06 -19.81
N TRP A 726 59.21 49.83 -19.91
CA TRP A 726 59.66 49.05 -18.76
C TRP A 726 60.99 49.53 -18.16
N LEU A 727 61.91 50.03 -18.99
CA LEU A 727 63.24 50.50 -18.59
C LEU A 727 63.24 51.94 -18.05
N GLY A 728 62.15 52.69 -18.27
CA GLY A 728 62.02 54.09 -17.84
C GLY A 728 63.11 55.00 -18.44
N PRO A 729 63.42 56.16 -17.84
CA PRO A 729 64.38 57.11 -18.40
C PRO A 729 65.83 56.59 -18.52
N LEU A 730 66.16 55.45 -17.91
CA LEU A 730 67.46 54.78 -18.05
C LEU A 730 67.59 53.97 -19.35
N GLY A 731 66.49 53.62 -20.02
CA GLY A 731 66.52 52.89 -21.30
C GLY A 731 66.80 53.77 -22.52
N ALA A 732 66.54 55.08 -22.43
CA ALA A 732 66.76 56.03 -23.53
C ALA A 732 68.25 56.33 -23.81
N GLN A 733 69.17 55.87 -22.95
CA GLN A 733 70.62 56.05 -23.11
C GLN A 733 71.32 54.82 -23.74
N LEU A 734 70.60 53.72 -23.98
CA LEU A 734 71.12 52.46 -24.54
C LEU A 734 70.59 52.16 -25.96
N ALA A 735 69.85 53.09 -26.57
CA ALA A 735 69.32 52.99 -27.93
C ALA A 735 70.28 53.59 -28.97
#